data_AF-A0A2A9PH34-F1
#
_entry.id   AF-A0A2A9PH34-F1
#
_cell.length_a   1.000
_cell.length_b   1.000
_cell.length_c   1.000
_cell.angle_alpha   90.00
_cell.angle_beta   90.00
_cell.angle_gamma   90.00
#
_symmetry.space_group_name_H-M   'P 1'
#
loop_
_entity.id
_entity.type
_entity.pdbx_description
1 polymer ?
#
loop_
_entity_poly.entity_id
_entity_poly.type
_entity_poly.pdbx_seq_one_letter_code
_entity_poly.pdbx_strand_id
1 'polypeptide(L)'
;MPSRCSIKAFAICICLFALSGFSQASVIETDRRKLEARWAQDDATQGPVSDHVPETFFIVTIRDPLQVQMDGLPAVVHHLSLPPMEFEAYQLGERGSRTNIIGHQGLVSAVSCFLQRWVGVRPRTSQFFVYEVQRQDAIRTPCPTMGKAKQLMRDGYYVTQPWLTGGDRRLIRWAQLPASTRQSAWSVVQGMLTVLPWREVNPVVIPQRQVPMANPGPYRPQCLHGPHGTTVGTLTQEDVDEVLGGLPEDDETWEPSVGLTDEDVNNFFGTQHLSQGSSDDSQKEDEKVEEEEDEDPDCDAAQAQAAQQQLIRMSNAADTDLNLLFDDAESVLRRLLREDQMDSNACSSTMSQFRSHMRRSMLPNGRPETGNCCQLLALIKEQLTSHACSEFSQLRFRLKLASNTLAGGTYDDIMLRIGNENMVLAEHPSKYFNEERVVNLQAAFGSSKVPVRDVKSFAVYSVPDQRGIADEWIVDSITLTGRCAGSQREALIRIRVNEGFSRWGDYGDRSQYKGRIDIDDWRWVSPDAQTQSVAVQPPGQPNACTHLKALEVRLRIGSGLWGGTYDKIYMDIGPGLLPGNGRLLLTSGPSPGYNEPTKVDLKQTFGSEMVPVGDILPKWQLFRLYSALAKDEWRDSKPDEWILAGLTLRGTCAQSSRTVVADKYATIDEKCKRSIGEDWSEVYRAHGLSLQDWHWERKQGGKKRDMGHDVGES
;
A
#
# COMPACT_ATOMS: atom_id res chain seq x y z
N MET A 1 5.80 63.34 21.13
CA MET A 1 4.51 63.60 20.46
C MET A 1 4.28 62.51 19.41
N PRO A 2 3.13 61.81 19.38
CA PRO A 2 2.74 60.98 18.25
C PRO A 2 1.84 61.77 17.27
N SER A 3 2.12 61.67 15.97
CA SER A 3 1.31 62.29 14.91
C SER A 3 0.03 61.49 14.64
N ARG A 4 -1.10 62.19 14.46
CA ARG A 4 -2.40 61.56 14.15
C ARG A 4 -2.47 61.18 12.68
N CYS A 5 -2.52 59.89 12.37
CA CYS A 5 -2.87 59.43 11.03
C CYS A 5 -4.39 59.57 10.81
N SER A 6 -4.82 60.03 9.62
CA SER A 6 -6.22 60.42 9.38
C SER A 6 -7.07 59.25 8.88
N ILE A 7 -8.03 58.83 9.70
CA ILE A 7 -9.01 57.76 9.42
C ILE A 7 -9.73 57.95 8.07
N LYS A 8 -9.90 59.21 7.62
CA LYS A 8 -10.55 59.53 6.33
C LYS A 8 -9.83 58.94 5.11
N ALA A 9 -8.51 58.75 5.15
CA ALA A 9 -7.77 58.16 4.03
C ALA A 9 -8.09 56.67 3.86
N PHE A 10 -8.24 55.92 4.96
CA PHE A 10 -8.48 54.48 4.94
C PHE A 10 -9.86 54.13 4.38
N ALA A 11 -10.89 54.93 4.72
CA ALA A 11 -12.24 54.76 4.22
C ALA A 11 -12.34 54.89 2.68
N ILE A 12 -11.60 55.85 2.08
CA ILE A 12 -11.63 56.10 0.63
C ILE A 12 -11.05 54.91 -0.14
N CYS A 13 -9.98 54.28 0.34
CA CYS A 13 -9.42 53.08 -0.28
C CYS A 13 -10.41 51.90 -0.28
N ILE A 14 -11.17 51.72 0.81
CA ILE A 14 -12.18 50.65 0.92
C ILE A 14 -13.34 50.89 -0.06
N CYS A 15 -13.84 52.12 -0.17
CA CYS A 15 -14.90 52.46 -1.12
C CYS A 15 -14.48 52.25 -2.59
N LEU A 16 -13.22 52.58 -2.95
CA LEU A 16 -12.72 52.37 -4.32
C LEU A 16 -12.60 50.88 -4.68
N PHE A 17 -12.13 50.03 -3.75
CA PHE A 17 -12.10 48.58 -3.96
C PHE A 17 -13.52 48.01 -4.12
N ALA A 18 -14.47 48.41 -3.27
CA ALA A 18 -15.86 47.94 -3.36
C ALA A 18 -16.51 48.27 -4.71
N LEU A 19 -16.32 49.49 -5.22
CA LEU A 19 -16.89 49.94 -6.50
C LEU A 19 -16.28 49.23 -7.72
N SER A 20 -15.00 48.85 -7.68
CA SER A 20 -14.39 48.07 -8.77
C SER A 20 -14.92 46.64 -8.89
N GLY A 21 -15.33 46.01 -7.78
CA GLY A 21 -15.81 44.62 -7.77
C GLY A 21 -17.18 44.43 -8.44
N PHE A 22 -18.13 45.33 -8.15
CA PHE A 22 -19.52 45.20 -8.64
C PHE A 22 -19.66 45.31 -10.16
N SER A 23 -18.73 46.00 -10.84
CA SER A 23 -18.78 46.19 -12.30
C SER A 23 -18.43 44.92 -13.10
N GLN A 24 -17.59 44.04 -12.56
CA GLN A 24 -17.20 42.81 -13.29
C GLN A 24 -18.20 41.67 -13.11
N ALA A 25 -18.80 41.53 -11.93
CA ALA A 25 -19.78 40.47 -11.66
C ALA A 25 -21.04 40.59 -12.55
N SER A 26 -21.53 41.81 -12.79
CA SER A 26 -22.73 42.05 -13.62
C SER A 26 -22.51 41.75 -15.10
N VAL A 27 -21.32 42.00 -15.64
CA VAL A 27 -20.95 41.64 -17.02
C VAL A 27 -20.89 40.12 -17.18
N ILE A 28 -20.23 39.42 -16.25
CA ILE A 28 -20.12 37.96 -16.26
C ILE A 28 -21.50 37.29 -16.19
N GLU A 29 -22.38 37.74 -15.29
CA GLU A 29 -23.74 37.21 -15.17
C GLU A 29 -24.62 37.53 -16.39
N THR A 30 -24.42 38.69 -17.03
CA THR A 30 -25.14 39.07 -18.26
C THR A 30 -24.74 38.18 -19.44
N ASP A 31 -23.44 37.90 -19.61
CA ASP A 31 -22.97 37.04 -20.69
C ASP A 31 -23.22 35.55 -20.41
N ARG A 32 -23.25 35.12 -19.13
CA ARG A 32 -23.73 33.79 -18.73
C ARG A 32 -25.17 33.56 -19.19
N ARG A 33 -26.09 34.49 -18.89
CA ARG A 33 -27.50 34.37 -19.31
C ARG A 33 -27.70 34.38 -20.82
N LYS A 34 -26.85 35.10 -21.58
CA LYS A 34 -26.84 35.04 -23.05
C LYS A 34 -26.33 33.70 -23.58
N LEU A 35 -25.37 33.07 -22.89
CA LEU A 35 -24.91 31.71 -23.20
C LEU A 35 -26.02 30.69 -22.93
N GLU A 36 -26.63 30.74 -21.73
CA GLU A 36 -27.68 29.81 -21.31
C GLU A 36 -28.94 29.89 -22.17
N ALA A 37 -29.40 31.11 -22.51
CA ALA A 37 -30.52 31.30 -23.44
C ALA A 37 -30.22 30.77 -24.86
N ARG A 38 -28.95 30.82 -25.29
CA ARG A 38 -28.52 30.31 -26.58
C ARG A 38 -28.38 28.79 -26.59
N TRP A 39 -27.85 28.19 -25.52
CA TRP A 39 -27.80 26.73 -25.34
C TRP A 39 -29.20 26.11 -25.33
N ALA A 40 -30.15 26.73 -24.61
CA ALA A 40 -31.56 26.29 -24.61
C ALA A 40 -32.21 26.38 -26.01
N GLN A 41 -31.68 27.23 -26.90
CA GLN A 41 -32.14 27.34 -28.29
C GLN A 41 -31.43 26.32 -29.21
N ASP A 42 -30.14 26.06 -29.01
CA ASP A 42 -29.39 25.05 -29.77
C ASP A 42 -29.92 23.62 -29.46
N ASP A 43 -30.14 23.28 -28.19
CA ASP A 43 -30.71 21.98 -27.77
C ASP A 43 -32.14 21.77 -28.33
N ALA A 44 -32.95 22.82 -28.38
CA ALA A 44 -34.31 22.77 -28.95
C ALA A 44 -34.35 22.56 -30.48
N THR A 45 -33.20 22.61 -31.18
CA THR A 45 -33.11 22.35 -32.63
C THR A 45 -32.54 20.98 -32.99
N GLN A 46 -32.07 20.20 -32.01
CA GLN A 46 -31.56 18.85 -32.26
C GLN A 46 -32.73 17.86 -32.39
N GLY A 47 -32.90 17.30 -33.59
CA GLY A 47 -33.87 16.24 -33.87
C GLY A 47 -33.55 14.92 -33.15
N PRO A 48 -34.41 13.89 -33.27
CA PRO A 48 -34.23 12.61 -32.60
C PRO A 48 -32.85 12.00 -32.91
N VAL A 49 -32.23 11.44 -31.86
CA VAL A 49 -30.82 11.05 -31.82
C VAL A 49 -30.44 10.14 -32.99
N SER A 50 -29.57 10.66 -33.86
CA SER A 50 -28.90 9.88 -34.91
C SER A 50 -27.81 9.01 -34.28
N ASP A 51 -27.48 7.87 -34.90
CA ASP A 51 -26.35 7.03 -34.50
C ASP A 51 -25.04 7.84 -34.46
N HIS A 52 -24.63 8.24 -33.25
CA HIS A 52 -23.46 9.08 -33.06
C HIS A 52 -22.18 8.26 -33.16
N VAL A 53 -21.41 8.54 -34.22
CA VAL A 53 -20.03 8.07 -34.37
C VAL A 53 -19.24 8.45 -33.11
N PRO A 54 -18.58 7.48 -32.44
CA PRO A 54 -17.88 7.75 -31.19
C PRO A 54 -16.69 8.71 -31.42
N GLU A 55 -16.65 9.77 -30.62
CA GLU A 55 -15.60 10.79 -30.67
C GLU A 55 -14.40 10.40 -29.79
N THR A 56 -13.19 10.77 -30.21
CA THR A 56 -11.96 10.57 -29.46
C THR A 56 -11.62 11.83 -28.67
N PHE A 57 -11.20 11.65 -27.41
CA PHE A 57 -10.79 12.71 -26.52
C PHE A 57 -9.50 12.36 -25.76
N PHE A 58 -8.78 13.39 -25.33
CA PHE A 58 -7.54 13.31 -24.58
C PHE A 58 -7.71 13.91 -23.18
N ILE A 59 -7.34 13.15 -22.15
CA ILE A 59 -7.20 13.63 -20.75
C ILE A 59 -5.72 13.61 -20.37
N VAL A 60 -5.27 14.61 -19.61
CA VAL A 60 -3.94 14.60 -18.95
C VAL A 60 -4.12 14.61 -17.43
N THR A 61 -3.44 13.69 -16.74
CA THR A 61 -3.50 13.54 -15.28
C THR A 61 -2.15 13.10 -14.70
N ILE A 62 -2.03 13.15 -13.37
CA ILE A 62 -0.92 12.61 -12.58
C ILE A 62 -1.07 11.12 -12.27
N ARG A 63 -2.30 10.58 -12.33
CA ARG A 63 -2.59 9.15 -12.08
C ARG A 63 -1.83 8.29 -13.08
N ASP A 64 -1.15 7.26 -12.57
CA ASP A 64 -0.48 6.29 -13.43
C ASP A 64 -1.47 5.33 -14.09
N PRO A 65 -1.06 4.59 -15.14
CA PRO A 65 -1.97 3.77 -15.93
C PRO A 65 -2.53 2.55 -15.19
N LEU A 66 -1.83 2.03 -14.17
CA LEU A 66 -2.36 0.94 -13.34
C LEU A 66 -3.47 1.48 -12.44
N GLN A 67 -3.26 2.64 -11.81
CA GLN A 67 -4.30 3.31 -11.04
C GLN A 67 -5.52 3.66 -11.91
N VAL A 68 -5.33 4.17 -13.14
CA VAL A 68 -6.44 4.45 -14.07
C VAL A 68 -7.13 3.17 -14.57
N GLN A 69 -6.41 2.05 -14.65
CA GLN A 69 -7.00 0.74 -15.01
C GLN A 69 -7.79 0.11 -13.85
N MET A 70 -7.44 0.40 -12.59
CA MET A 70 -8.15 -0.04 -11.38
C MET A 70 -9.32 0.88 -11.02
N ASP A 71 -9.02 2.13 -10.65
CA ASP A 71 -9.97 3.12 -10.13
C ASP A 71 -10.82 3.77 -11.22
N GLY A 72 -10.31 3.78 -12.46
CA GLY A 72 -10.87 4.57 -13.55
C GLY A 72 -10.49 6.05 -13.48
N LEU A 73 -11.36 6.90 -14.04
CA LEU A 73 -11.24 8.36 -14.00
C LEU A 73 -12.54 8.97 -13.42
N PRO A 74 -12.55 9.41 -12.15
CA PRO A 74 -13.76 9.89 -11.49
C PRO A 74 -14.20 11.24 -12.06
N ALA A 75 -15.48 11.37 -12.41
CA ALA A 75 -16.02 12.58 -13.02
C ALA A 75 -15.80 13.85 -12.21
N VAL A 76 -15.93 13.68 -10.89
CA VAL A 76 -15.98 14.71 -9.87
C VAL A 76 -14.97 14.31 -8.80
N VAL A 77 -14.02 15.21 -8.52
CA VAL A 77 -13.27 15.20 -7.27
C VAL A 77 -13.88 16.21 -6.31
N HIS A 78 -13.88 15.84 -5.02
CA HIS A 78 -14.33 16.71 -3.94
C HIS A 78 -13.12 17.47 -3.38
N HIS A 79 -13.22 18.79 -3.33
CA HIS A 79 -12.14 19.72 -2.98
C HIS A 79 -11.65 19.64 -1.50
N LEU A 80 -12.08 18.61 -0.76
CA LEU A 80 -11.81 18.37 0.66
C LEU A 80 -11.03 17.08 0.93
N SER A 81 -10.86 16.18 -0.05
CA SER A 81 -10.30 14.84 0.16
C SER A 81 -8.82 14.69 -0.23
N LEU A 82 -8.23 15.65 -0.93
CA LEU A 82 -6.85 15.59 -1.44
C LEU A 82 -6.14 16.94 -1.26
N PRO A 83 -4.81 16.98 -1.05
CA PRO A 83 -4.04 18.21 -0.88
C PRO A 83 -3.99 19.08 -2.15
N PRO A 84 -3.72 20.40 -2.05
CA PRO A 84 -3.68 21.34 -3.19
C PRO A 84 -2.54 21.13 -4.23
N MET A 85 -1.98 19.93 -4.34
CA MET A 85 -0.98 19.55 -5.34
C MET A 85 -1.51 18.51 -6.33
N GLU A 86 -2.65 17.87 -6.06
CA GLU A 86 -3.27 16.84 -6.91
C GLU A 86 -4.26 17.42 -7.93
N PHE A 87 -3.87 18.53 -8.56
CA PHE A 87 -4.61 19.11 -9.66
C PHE A 87 -4.40 18.30 -10.95
N GLU A 88 -5.34 17.39 -11.22
CA GLU A 88 -5.63 16.92 -12.59
C GLU A 88 -6.20 18.09 -13.44
N ALA A 89 -6.70 17.84 -14.67
CA ALA A 89 -7.16 18.87 -15.62
C ALA A 89 -8.47 19.63 -15.21
N TYR A 90 -8.72 19.79 -13.91
CA TYR A 90 -9.90 20.41 -13.32
C TYR A 90 -10.06 21.90 -13.62
N GLN A 91 -11.31 22.34 -13.71
CA GLN A 91 -11.69 23.75 -13.56
C GLN A 91 -12.29 23.97 -12.18
N LEU A 92 -11.81 24.99 -11.48
CA LEU A 92 -12.42 25.49 -10.26
C LEU A 92 -13.74 26.18 -10.63
N GLY A 93 -14.86 25.65 -10.14
CA GLY A 93 -16.08 26.44 -9.99
C GLY A 93 -16.01 27.32 -8.74
N GLU A 94 -17.10 28.00 -8.41
CA GLU A 94 -17.14 28.88 -7.23
C GLU A 94 -17.05 28.09 -5.90
N ARG A 95 -16.77 28.81 -4.81
CA ARG A 95 -16.36 28.26 -3.49
C ARG A 95 -17.26 27.10 -3.04
N GLY A 96 -16.68 25.90 -2.98
CA GLY A 96 -17.35 24.67 -2.50
C GLY A 96 -17.89 23.76 -3.60
N SER A 97 -17.88 24.18 -4.86
CA SER A 97 -18.36 23.36 -5.98
C SER A 97 -17.35 22.28 -6.44
N ARG A 98 -17.91 21.17 -6.91
CA ARG A 98 -17.25 19.99 -7.49
C ARG A 98 -16.22 20.36 -8.56
N THR A 99 -15.07 19.70 -8.57
CA THR A 99 -14.11 19.84 -9.67
C THR A 99 -14.34 18.77 -10.74
N ASN A 100 -14.79 19.18 -11.92
CA ASN A 100 -15.08 18.30 -13.06
C ASN A 100 -13.82 18.10 -13.93
N ILE A 101 -13.54 16.87 -14.35
CA ILE A 101 -12.49 16.61 -15.36
C ILE A 101 -12.82 17.37 -16.66
N ILE A 102 -11.80 17.78 -17.40
CA ILE A 102 -11.92 18.31 -18.76
C ILE A 102 -11.09 17.44 -19.70
N GLY A 103 -11.75 16.83 -20.68
CA GLY A 103 -11.09 16.19 -21.83
C GLY A 103 -11.17 17.11 -23.05
N HIS A 104 -10.17 17.04 -23.94
CA HIS A 104 -10.18 17.81 -25.20
C HIS A 104 -10.17 16.88 -26.42
N GLN A 105 -10.83 17.26 -27.52
CA GLN A 105 -10.69 16.54 -28.80
C GLN A 105 -9.26 16.65 -29.37
N GLY A 106 -8.53 17.74 -29.10
CA GLY A 106 -7.13 17.89 -29.47
C GLY A 106 -6.14 17.47 -28.37
N LEU A 107 -5.25 16.51 -28.68
CA LEU A 107 -4.10 16.14 -27.84
C LEU A 107 -3.26 17.36 -27.41
N VAL A 108 -2.97 18.24 -28.37
CA VAL A 108 -2.21 19.47 -28.15
C VAL A 108 -2.95 20.40 -27.18
N SER A 109 -4.27 20.53 -27.31
CA SER A 109 -5.11 21.34 -26.42
C SER A 109 -5.15 20.78 -25.00
N ALA A 110 -5.31 19.46 -24.83
CA ALA A 110 -5.31 18.80 -23.52
C ALA A 110 -4.01 19.08 -22.75
N VAL A 111 -2.87 18.87 -23.43
CA VAL A 111 -1.54 19.10 -22.85
C VAL A 111 -1.29 20.59 -22.59
N SER A 112 -1.73 21.49 -23.48
CA SER A 112 -1.63 22.94 -23.24
C SER A 112 -2.45 23.38 -22.02
N CYS A 113 -3.71 22.95 -21.94
CA CYS A 113 -4.64 23.29 -20.87
C CYS A 113 -4.10 22.85 -19.50
N PHE A 114 -3.62 21.60 -19.43
CA PHE A 114 -3.01 21.03 -18.24
C PHE A 114 -1.73 21.78 -17.82
N LEU A 115 -0.74 21.91 -18.72
CA LEU A 115 0.54 22.55 -18.39
C LEU A 115 0.36 24.04 -18.05
N GLN A 116 -0.50 24.77 -18.74
CA GLN A 116 -0.74 26.19 -18.44
C GLN A 116 -1.29 26.40 -17.03
N ARG A 117 -2.16 25.50 -16.54
CA ARG A 117 -2.63 25.50 -15.14
C ARG A 117 -1.53 25.04 -14.17
N TRP A 118 -0.84 23.95 -14.46
CA TRP A 118 0.08 23.28 -13.53
C TRP A 118 1.43 23.99 -13.32
N VAL A 119 1.90 24.81 -14.28
CA VAL A 119 3.18 25.55 -14.23
C VAL A 119 3.32 26.55 -13.05
N GLY A 120 2.26 26.75 -12.24
CA GLY A 120 2.35 27.47 -10.95
C GLY A 120 2.79 26.62 -9.75
N VAL A 121 2.62 25.30 -9.79
CA VAL A 121 2.83 24.39 -8.65
C VAL A 121 4.18 23.66 -8.80
N ARG A 122 4.90 23.44 -7.69
CA ARG A 122 6.29 22.90 -7.71
C ARG A 122 6.50 21.44 -7.23
N PRO A 123 5.66 20.43 -7.50
CA PRO A 123 6.06 19.03 -7.32
C PRO A 123 7.22 18.71 -8.28
N ARG A 124 8.43 18.50 -7.74
CA ARG A 124 9.63 18.22 -8.55
C ARG A 124 9.68 16.81 -9.14
N THR A 125 8.83 15.90 -8.66
CA THR A 125 8.99 14.44 -8.82
C THR A 125 7.79 13.72 -9.46
N SER A 126 6.60 14.33 -9.53
CA SER A 126 5.43 13.69 -10.16
C SER A 126 5.72 13.29 -11.61
N GLN A 127 5.05 12.26 -12.12
CA GLN A 127 4.99 11.96 -13.55
C GLN A 127 3.65 12.46 -14.12
N PHE A 128 3.51 12.49 -15.45
CA PHE A 128 2.26 12.87 -16.12
C PHE A 128 1.94 11.86 -17.21
N PHE A 129 0.66 11.57 -17.38
CA PHE A 129 0.16 10.61 -18.35
C PHE A 129 -0.98 11.24 -19.15
N VAL A 130 -0.99 10.98 -20.46
CA VAL A 130 -2.08 11.35 -21.36
C VAL A 130 -2.81 10.10 -21.81
N TYR A 131 -4.14 10.13 -21.76
CA TYR A 131 -5.03 9.00 -22.05
C TYR A 131 -5.91 9.38 -23.25
N GLU A 132 -5.96 8.51 -24.26
CA GLU A 132 -6.84 8.64 -25.42
C GLU A 132 -8.07 7.74 -25.22
N VAL A 133 -9.25 8.37 -25.10
CA VAL A 133 -10.50 7.75 -24.66
C VAL A 133 -11.60 8.01 -25.69
N GLN A 134 -12.34 6.97 -26.05
CA GLN A 134 -13.42 7.01 -27.02
C GLN A 134 -14.80 7.09 -26.34
N ARG A 135 -15.62 8.09 -26.68
CA ARG A 135 -16.89 8.41 -25.99
C ARG A 135 -18.01 8.72 -26.99
N GLN A 136 -19.23 8.32 -26.64
CA GLN A 136 -20.47 8.77 -27.33
C GLN A 136 -21.30 9.71 -26.44
N ASP A 137 -21.04 9.68 -25.13
CA ASP A 137 -21.77 10.36 -24.06
C ASP A 137 -21.01 11.58 -23.50
N ALA A 138 -20.11 12.18 -24.29
CA ALA A 138 -19.49 13.46 -23.93
C ALA A 138 -20.52 14.58 -24.08
N ILE A 139 -20.91 15.22 -22.97
CA ILE A 139 -21.87 16.32 -23.02
C ILE A 139 -21.24 17.47 -23.81
N ARG A 140 -21.86 17.82 -24.95
CA ARG A 140 -21.42 18.89 -25.86
C ARG A 140 -21.69 20.30 -25.31
N THR A 141 -21.41 20.54 -24.03
CA THR A 141 -21.21 21.89 -23.50
C THR A 141 -19.75 22.27 -23.75
N PRO A 142 -19.41 23.03 -24.82
CA PRO A 142 -18.04 23.44 -25.06
C PRO A 142 -17.60 24.32 -23.89
N CYS A 143 -16.60 23.87 -23.14
CA CYS A 143 -16.05 24.61 -22.02
C CYS A 143 -15.04 25.63 -22.54
N PRO A 144 -15.33 26.96 -22.47
CA PRO A 144 -14.40 27.99 -22.90
C PRO A 144 -13.26 28.12 -21.89
N THR A 145 -12.31 27.18 -21.97
CA THR A 145 -11.13 27.16 -21.10
C THR A 145 -10.21 28.32 -21.48
N MET A 146 -10.16 29.35 -20.63
CA MET A 146 -9.20 30.44 -20.77
C MET A 146 -7.78 29.92 -20.48
N GLY A 147 -6.95 29.86 -21.52
CA GLY A 147 -5.50 29.77 -21.33
C GLY A 147 -4.92 31.05 -20.70
N LYS A 148 -3.65 31.02 -20.29
CA LYS A 148 -2.92 32.18 -19.75
C LYS A 148 -2.90 33.38 -20.71
N ALA A 149 -3.01 33.13 -22.02
CA ALA A 149 -3.14 34.15 -23.06
C ALA A 149 -4.57 34.72 -23.25
N LYS A 150 -5.55 34.34 -22.41
CA LYS A 150 -7.00 34.62 -22.55
C LYS A 150 -7.63 34.13 -23.86
N GLN A 151 -6.93 33.31 -24.64
CA GLN A 151 -7.50 32.64 -25.81
C GLN A 151 -8.47 31.55 -25.36
N LEU A 152 -9.61 31.47 -26.07
CA LEU A 152 -10.67 30.49 -25.84
C LEU A 152 -10.33 29.20 -26.59
N MET A 153 -9.97 28.13 -25.87
CA MET A 153 -9.98 26.79 -26.47
C MET A 153 -11.44 26.31 -26.56
N ARG A 154 -11.86 25.88 -27.75
CA ARG A 154 -13.26 25.50 -28.06
C ARG A 154 -13.51 23.99 -28.02
N ASP A 155 -12.46 23.21 -27.85
CA ASP A 155 -12.46 21.73 -27.98
C ASP A 155 -12.41 21.00 -26.64
N GLY A 156 -12.50 21.74 -25.52
CA GLY A 156 -12.56 21.18 -24.17
C GLY A 156 -14.00 20.94 -23.73
N TYR A 157 -14.28 19.78 -23.16
CA TYR A 157 -15.61 19.32 -22.77
C TYR A 157 -15.66 18.93 -21.30
N TYR A 158 -16.77 19.26 -20.63
CA TYR A 158 -16.98 18.91 -19.23
C TYR A 158 -17.33 17.43 -19.05
N VAL A 159 -16.79 16.85 -17.97
CA VAL A 159 -17.08 15.48 -17.55
C VAL A 159 -18.05 15.47 -16.37
N THR A 160 -19.18 14.78 -16.51
CA THR A 160 -20.21 14.64 -15.46
C THR A 160 -20.49 13.19 -15.04
N GLN A 161 -20.00 12.21 -15.80
CA GLN A 161 -20.03 10.77 -15.49
C GLN A 161 -18.61 10.19 -15.52
N PRO A 162 -18.28 9.14 -14.75
CA PRO A 162 -16.94 8.55 -14.75
C PRO A 162 -16.54 8.12 -16.16
N TRP A 163 -15.37 8.59 -16.62
CA TRP A 163 -14.95 8.40 -18.02
C TRP A 163 -14.44 7.01 -18.30
N LEU A 164 -13.76 6.45 -17.30
CA LEU A 164 -13.31 5.08 -17.23
C LEU A 164 -13.75 4.54 -15.87
N THR A 165 -14.11 3.26 -15.85
CA THR A 165 -14.19 2.41 -14.65
C THR A 165 -13.24 1.23 -14.85
N GLY A 166 -12.95 0.46 -13.80
CA GLY A 166 -12.17 -0.78 -13.94
C GLY A 166 -12.70 -1.67 -15.07
N GLY A 167 -11.84 -2.00 -16.04
CA GLY A 167 -12.18 -2.81 -17.21
C GLY A 167 -12.90 -2.11 -18.37
N ASP A 168 -13.00 -0.77 -18.38
CA ASP A 168 -13.66 -0.03 -19.46
C ASP A 168 -12.87 -0.06 -20.78
N ARG A 169 -13.52 -0.54 -21.85
CA ARG A 169 -12.95 -0.63 -23.21
C ARG A 169 -12.85 0.70 -23.94
N ARG A 170 -13.40 1.79 -23.38
CA ARG A 170 -13.30 3.15 -23.94
C ARG A 170 -11.88 3.71 -23.87
N LEU A 171 -11.01 3.20 -23.00
CA LEU A 171 -9.58 3.53 -23.04
C LEU A 171 -8.92 2.83 -24.23
N ILE A 172 -8.56 3.60 -25.25
CA ILE A 172 -7.80 3.09 -26.40
C ILE A 172 -6.36 2.82 -25.93
N ARG A 173 -5.70 3.87 -25.44
CA ARG A 173 -4.25 3.89 -25.18
C ARG A 173 -3.82 5.04 -24.28
N TRP A 174 -2.59 4.99 -23.78
CA TRP A 174 -1.98 6.08 -23.01
C TRP A 174 -0.51 6.30 -23.39
N ALA A 175 0.02 7.47 -23.05
CA ALA A 175 1.46 7.75 -23.14
C ALA A 175 1.92 8.54 -21.89
N GLN A 176 3.15 8.29 -21.47
CA GLN A 176 3.81 9.12 -20.46
C GLN A 176 4.34 10.40 -21.14
N LEU A 177 4.05 11.58 -20.57
CA LEU A 177 4.62 12.83 -21.08
C LEU A 177 6.07 12.96 -20.60
N PRO A 178 7.05 13.23 -21.49
CA PRO A 178 8.44 13.43 -21.10
C PRO A 178 8.62 14.51 -20.02
N ALA A 179 9.58 14.32 -19.11
CA ALA A 179 9.89 15.31 -18.07
C ALA A 179 10.33 16.68 -18.65
N SER A 180 10.94 16.66 -19.84
CA SER A 180 11.32 17.85 -20.62
C SER A 180 10.13 18.70 -21.04
N THR A 181 8.94 18.12 -21.26
CA THR A 181 7.71 18.85 -21.65
C THR A 181 7.28 19.91 -20.62
N ARG A 182 7.79 19.85 -19.38
CA ARG A 182 7.62 20.88 -18.35
C ARG A 182 8.46 22.14 -18.55
N GLN A 183 9.56 22.05 -19.28
CA GLN A 183 10.60 23.09 -19.39
C GLN A 183 10.82 23.57 -20.84
N SER A 184 10.40 22.78 -21.83
CA SER A 184 10.51 23.10 -23.24
C SER A 184 9.59 24.25 -23.69
N ALA A 185 10.04 25.04 -24.66
CA ALA A 185 9.21 26.02 -25.35
C ALA A 185 8.04 25.35 -26.10
N TRP A 186 6.95 26.08 -26.31
CA TRP A 186 5.70 25.52 -26.86
C TRP A 186 5.85 24.84 -28.22
N SER A 187 6.70 25.39 -29.11
CA SER A 187 7.03 24.78 -30.40
C SER A 187 7.70 23.42 -30.28
N VAL A 188 8.53 23.22 -29.25
CA VAL A 188 9.19 21.95 -28.96
C VAL A 188 8.20 20.94 -28.36
N VAL A 189 7.27 21.40 -27.50
CA VAL A 189 6.18 20.56 -26.99
C VAL A 189 5.33 20.00 -28.14
N GLN A 190 4.95 20.83 -29.11
CA GLN A 190 4.16 20.37 -30.26
C GLN A 190 4.86 19.27 -31.07
N GLY A 191 6.19 19.36 -31.29
CA GLY A 191 6.97 18.33 -31.96
C GLY A 191 7.16 17.04 -31.13
N MET A 192 7.23 17.15 -29.80
CA MET A 192 7.27 15.99 -28.91
C MET A 192 5.93 15.22 -28.88
N LEU A 193 4.79 15.93 -28.99
CA LEU A 193 3.47 15.30 -28.93
C LEU A 193 3.16 14.40 -30.14
N THR A 194 3.76 14.65 -31.29
CA THR A 194 3.63 13.79 -32.49
C THR A 194 4.42 12.48 -32.41
N VAL A 195 5.32 12.33 -31.43
CA VAL A 195 6.20 11.15 -31.26
C VAL A 195 6.11 10.53 -29.86
N LEU A 196 4.97 10.70 -29.19
CA LEU A 196 4.73 10.08 -27.88
C LEU A 196 4.80 8.53 -27.97
N PRO A 197 5.45 7.87 -27.00
CA PRO A 197 5.51 6.41 -26.93
C PRO A 197 4.18 5.86 -26.39
N TRP A 198 3.17 5.84 -27.25
CA TRP A 198 1.84 5.30 -26.95
C TRP A 198 1.91 3.80 -26.63
N ARG A 199 1.16 3.41 -25.60
CA ARG A 199 0.90 2.01 -25.23
C ARG A 199 -0.59 1.74 -25.38
N GLU A 200 -0.91 0.87 -26.34
CA GLU A 200 -2.28 0.42 -26.60
C GLU A 200 -2.79 -0.43 -25.42
N VAL A 201 -4.04 -0.21 -25.00
CA VAL A 201 -4.72 -0.94 -23.92
C VAL A 201 -5.86 -1.79 -24.48
N ASN A 202 -6.61 -1.26 -25.45
CA ASN A 202 -7.60 -2.00 -26.23
C ASN A 202 -7.33 -1.76 -27.72
N PRO A 203 -6.73 -2.72 -28.47
CA PRO A 203 -6.59 -2.60 -29.91
C PRO A 203 -7.97 -2.67 -30.57
N VAL A 204 -8.54 -1.50 -30.88
CA VAL A 204 -9.83 -1.39 -31.58
C VAL A 204 -9.68 -1.99 -32.97
N VAL A 205 -10.47 -3.03 -33.28
CA VAL A 205 -10.55 -3.60 -34.63
C VAL A 205 -11.22 -2.57 -35.55
N ILE A 206 -10.41 -1.78 -36.24
CA ILE A 206 -10.89 -0.82 -37.24
C ILE A 206 -11.63 -1.59 -38.34
N PRO A 207 -12.93 -1.33 -38.59
CA PRO A 207 -13.64 -1.99 -39.67
C PRO A 207 -13.00 -1.58 -41.00
N GLN A 208 -12.42 -2.55 -41.73
CA GLN A 208 -11.76 -2.27 -42.99
C GLN A 208 -12.75 -1.70 -44.00
N ARG A 209 -12.57 -0.42 -44.33
CA ARG A 209 -13.30 0.27 -45.39
C ARG A 209 -12.92 -0.38 -46.72
N GLN A 210 -13.82 -1.19 -47.28
CA GLN A 210 -13.58 -1.91 -48.53
C GLN A 210 -13.22 -0.94 -49.66
N VAL A 211 -11.96 -1.01 -50.13
CA VAL A 211 -11.51 -0.35 -51.34
C VAL A 211 -11.82 -1.29 -52.51
N PRO A 212 -12.49 -0.84 -53.59
CA PRO A 212 -12.75 -1.69 -54.75
C PRO A 212 -11.44 -2.18 -55.36
N MET A 213 -11.31 -3.49 -55.60
CA MET A 213 -10.15 -4.06 -56.27
C MET A 213 -10.10 -3.61 -57.74
N ALA A 214 -9.05 -2.90 -58.12
CA ALA A 214 -8.65 -2.71 -59.50
C ALA A 214 -7.63 -3.78 -59.90
N ASN A 215 -7.78 -4.39 -61.08
CA ASN A 215 -6.92 -5.49 -61.52
C ASN A 215 -5.46 -5.04 -61.78
N PRO A 216 -4.46 -5.89 -61.49
CA PRO A 216 -3.06 -5.57 -61.73
C PRO A 216 -2.70 -5.65 -63.22
N GLY A 217 -2.27 -4.52 -63.80
CA GLY A 217 -1.57 -4.47 -65.08
C GLY A 217 -0.07 -4.78 -64.92
N PRO A 218 0.58 -5.49 -65.87
CA PRO A 218 1.97 -5.92 -65.72
C PRO A 218 3.02 -4.93 -66.28
N TYR A 219 4.29 -5.26 -66.03
CA TYR A 219 5.57 -4.77 -66.60
C TYR A 219 6.32 -3.56 -66.00
N ARG A 220 7.40 -3.93 -65.29
CA ARG A 220 8.81 -3.47 -65.35
C ARG A 220 9.19 -1.97 -65.18
N PRO A 221 10.38 -1.71 -64.59
CA PRO A 221 10.90 -0.35 -64.38
C PRO A 221 11.66 0.21 -65.58
N GLN A 222 11.72 1.54 -65.67
CA GLN A 222 12.79 2.28 -66.34
C GLN A 222 13.20 3.50 -65.48
N CYS A 223 14.50 3.78 -65.43
CA CYS A 223 15.07 4.96 -64.79
C CYS A 223 15.02 6.18 -65.74
N LEU A 224 15.21 7.41 -65.23
CA LEU A 224 16.13 8.41 -65.79
C LEU A 224 16.26 9.68 -64.90
N HIS A 225 17.33 10.44 -65.14
CA HIS A 225 18.03 11.41 -64.26
C HIS A 225 17.29 12.67 -63.76
N GLY A 226 17.55 13.02 -62.48
CA GLY A 226 18.30 14.23 -62.01
C GLY A 226 17.81 15.65 -62.34
N PRO A 227 18.60 16.73 -62.02
CA PRO A 227 19.90 16.75 -61.32
C PRO A 227 20.07 17.84 -60.20
N HIS A 228 21.20 17.76 -59.47
CA HIS A 228 21.82 18.76 -58.55
C HIS A 228 21.09 19.15 -57.24
N GLY A 229 21.76 19.36 -56.08
CA GLY A 229 23.18 19.14 -55.74
C GLY A 229 23.60 19.75 -54.38
N THR A 230 24.84 19.46 -53.91
CA THR A 230 25.59 20.10 -52.77
C THR A 230 25.01 19.98 -51.33
N THR A 231 25.76 19.62 -50.26
CA THR A 231 27.16 19.12 -50.12
C THR A 231 27.40 18.38 -48.78
N VAL A 232 28.11 17.24 -48.84
CA VAL A 232 29.09 16.62 -47.89
C VAL A 232 28.90 16.74 -46.35
N GLY A 233 29.02 15.59 -45.66
CA GLY A 233 29.33 15.54 -44.22
C GLY A 233 29.11 14.19 -43.50
N THR A 234 29.85 13.13 -43.84
CA THR A 234 29.74 11.81 -43.19
C THR A 234 31.11 11.18 -42.92
N LEU A 235 31.35 10.76 -41.68
CA LEU A 235 32.49 9.91 -41.26
C LEU A 235 32.19 8.42 -41.47
N THR A 236 33.22 7.59 -41.53
CA THR A 236 33.17 6.14 -41.80
C THR A 236 33.31 5.28 -40.53
N GLN A 237 32.98 3.99 -40.66
CA GLN A 237 32.90 3.02 -39.57
C GLN A 237 34.29 2.42 -39.23
N GLU A 238 35.25 3.24 -38.81
CA GLU A 238 36.63 2.80 -38.50
C GLU A 238 37.19 3.31 -37.13
N ASP A 239 36.41 4.09 -36.37
CA ASP A 239 36.87 4.80 -35.15
C ASP A 239 36.53 4.11 -33.79
N VAL A 240 36.10 2.83 -33.77
CA VAL A 240 35.69 2.15 -32.50
C VAL A 240 36.12 0.67 -32.46
N ASP A 241 37.42 0.41 -32.30
CA ASP A 241 37.96 -0.90 -31.87
C ASP A 241 39.39 -0.77 -31.26
N GLU A 242 39.55 0.12 -30.26
CA GLU A 242 40.74 0.15 -29.38
C GLU A 242 40.35 0.48 -27.94
N VAL A 243 40.42 -0.51 -27.04
CA VAL A 243 40.75 -0.44 -25.58
C VAL A 243 40.37 -1.78 -24.90
N LEU A 244 41.37 -2.49 -24.34
CA LEU A 244 41.31 -3.82 -23.69
C LEU A 244 40.97 -5.00 -24.65
N GLY A 245 41.72 -6.09 -24.78
CA GLY A 245 42.98 -6.53 -24.14
C GLY A 245 42.79 -7.18 -22.76
N GLY A 246 43.09 -8.46 -22.51
CA GLY A 246 43.61 -9.55 -23.37
C GLY A 246 44.01 -10.78 -22.54
N LEU A 247 44.74 -11.75 -23.12
CA LEU A 247 45.20 -13.03 -22.52
C LEU A 247 44.10 -14.14 -22.45
N PRO A 248 44.45 -15.44 -22.45
CA PRO A 248 44.80 -16.10 -23.71
C PRO A 248 44.08 -17.44 -23.95
N GLU A 249 44.15 -17.91 -25.20
CA GLU A 249 43.79 -19.26 -25.61
C GLU A 249 44.95 -20.24 -25.33
N ASP A 250 44.62 -21.52 -25.14
CA ASP A 250 45.45 -22.66 -25.55
C ASP A 250 44.50 -23.83 -25.88
N ASP A 251 44.71 -24.48 -27.03
CA ASP A 251 43.89 -25.58 -27.54
C ASP A 251 44.22 -26.93 -26.86
N GLU A 252 43.28 -27.88 -26.90
CA GLU A 252 43.50 -29.07 -27.75
C GLU A 252 42.20 -29.84 -28.05
N THR A 253 42.11 -30.31 -29.29
CA THR A 253 40.99 -31.09 -29.85
C THR A 253 41.29 -32.59 -29.82
N TRP A 254 40.26 -33.45 -29.91
CA TRP A 254 40.10 -34.41 -31.02
C TRP A 254 38.81 -35.27 -30.89
N GLU A 255 38.48 -36.01 -31.95
CA GLU A 255 37.16 -36.60 -32.22
C GLU A 255 37.00 -38.12 -31.88
N PRO A 256 35.77 -38.69 -31.92
CA PRO A 256 35.42 -39.98 -31.28
C PRO A 256 35.35 -41.20 -32.24
N SER A 257 35.16 -42.42 -31.71
CA SER A 257 34.33 -43.49 -32.31
C SER A 257 34.29 -44.82 -31.49
N VAL A 258 33.34 -45.71 -31.84
CA VAL A 258 33.16 -47.14 -31.43
C VAL A 258 32.67 -47.41 -29.99
N GLY A 259 31.73 -48.33 -29.68
CA GLY A 259 30.74 -49.03 -30.52
C GLY A 259 30.54 -50.55 -30.25
N LEU A 260 29.35 -50.95 -29.76
CA LEU A 260 28.80 -52.34 -29.67
C LEU A 260 29.51 -53.28 -28.62
N THR A 261 28.95 -54.36 -28.03
CA THR A 261 27.63 -55.07 -28.13
C THR A 261 27.34 -55.88 -26.84
N ASP A 262 26.19 -56.57 -26.77
CA ASP A 262 25.61 -57.29 -25.60
C ASP A 262 26.02 -58.79 -25.38
N GLU A 263 25.37 -59.43 -24.38
CA GLU A 263 25.10 -60.88 -24.14
C GLU A 263 26.14 -61.86 -23.49
N ASP A 264 25.94 -62.11 -22.17
CA ASP A 264 25.55 -63.40 -21.51
C ASP A 264 26.39 -64.72 -21.47
N VAL A 265 25.99 -65.57 -20.47
CA VAL A 265 26.17 -67.04 -20.30
C VAL A 265 27.38 -67.63 -19.50
N ASN A 266 27.22 -67.69 -18.16
CA ASN A 266 27.31 -68.86 -17.24
C ASN A 266 28.50 -69.87 -17.15
N ASN A 267 28.51 -70.61 -16.01
CA ASN A 267 29.04 -71.99 -15.75
C ASN A 267 30.56 -72.22 -15.47
N PHE A 268 31.03 -73.16 -14.62
CA PHE A 268 30.41 -74.06 -13.59
C PHE A 268 31.48 -74.76 -12.67
N PHE A 269 31.07 -75.30 -11.49
CA PHE A 269 31.87 -76.09 -10.48
C PHE A 269 33.07 -75.35 -9.79
N GLY A 270 33.54 -75.66 -8.56
CA GLY A 270 33.24 -76.68 -7.52
C GLY A 270 34.38 -76.71 -6.44
N THR A 271 34.42 -77.46 -5.32
CA THR A 271 33.51 -78.35 -4.56
C THR A 271 34.14 -78.78 -3.20
N GLN A 272 33.40 -78.78 -2.06
CA GLN A 272 33.71 -79.44 -0.74
C GLN A 272 34.92 -78.88 0.10
N HIS A 273 35.12 -79.12 1.43
CA HIS A 273 34.43 -79.90 2.50
C HIS A 273 34.82 -79.38 3.94
N LEU A 274 33.90 -79.39 4.94
CA LEU A 274 34.14 -79.45 6.44
C LEU A 274 34.90 -78.26 7.12
N SER A 275 34.75 -77.91 8.42
CA SER A 275 33.85 -78.32 9.53
C SER A 275 33.88 -77.35 10.75
N GLN A 276 32.73 -77.16 11.43
CA GLN A 276 32.53 -76.87 12.87
C GLN A 276 33.17 -75.62 13.56
N GLY A 277 32.36 -74.89 14.34
CA GLY A 277 32.72 -73.75 15.22
C GLY A 277 31.96 -72.47 14.83
N SER A 278 30.79 -72.16 15.42
CA SER A 278 30.54 -71.63 16.78
C SER A 278 30.90 -70.14 16.93
N SER A 279 29.86 -69.32 17.19
CA SER A 279 29.87 -68.01 17.87
C SER A 279 30.90 -66.96 17.41
N ASP A 280 30.45 -65.95 16.65
CA ASP A 280 30.07 -64.65 17.26
C ASP A 280 29.27 -63.77 16.27
N ASP A 281 28.49 -62.83 16.81
CA ASP A 281 27.64 -61.90 16.04
C ASP A 281 28.46 -60.79 15.35
N SER A 282 28.29 -60.62 14.04
CA SER A 282 28.62 -59.39 13.29
C SER A 282 28.07 -59.43 11.86
N GLN A 283 26.73 -59.45 11.71
CA GLN A 283 26.15 -59.06 10.42
C GLN A 283 26.26 -57.55 10.26
N LYS A 284 27.07 -57.11 9.30
CA LYS A 284 26.82 -55.84 8.62
C LYS A 284 25.58 -56.03 7.75
N GLU A 285 24.56 -55.23 8.00
CA GLU A 285 23.54 -54.96 7.00
C GLU A 285 23.98 -53.69 6.26
N ASP A 286 24.10 -53.77 4.93
CA ASP A 286 24.34 -52.58 4.11
C ASP A 286 23.02 -51.82 4.01
N GLU A 287 22.82 -50.88 4.93
CA GLU A 287 21.62 -50.04 5.04
C GLU A 287 21.51 -49.13 3.80
N LYS A 288 20.83 -49.65 2.78
CA LYS A 288 20.46 -48.93 1.57
C LYS A 288 19.47 -47.83 1.96
N VAL A 289 19.99 -46.62 2.17
CA VAL A 289 19.18 -45.41 2.30
C VAL A 289 18.36 -45.24 1.02
N GLU A 290 17.09 -45.57 1.09
CA GLU A 290 16.11 -45.15 0.11
C GLU A 290 15.76 -43.70 0.47
N GLU A 291 15.87 -42.78 -0.50
CA GLU A 291 15.45 -41.40 -0.30
C GLU A 291 13.91 -41.42 -0.16
N GLU A 292 13.39 -41.13 1.03
CA GLU A 292 11.96 -40.82 1.21
C GLU A 292 11.66 -39.55 0.40
N GLU A 293 11.10 -39.72 -0.80
CA GLU A 293 10.42 -38.63 -1.50
C GLU A 293 9.30 -38.14 -0.58
N ASP A 294 9.29 -36.84 -0.23
CA ASP A 294 8.24 -36.22 0.59
C ASP A 294 6.89 -36.31 -0.15
N GLU A 295 6.14 -37.40 0.04
CA GLU A 295 4.77 -37.56 -0.46
C GLU A 295 3.87 -36.51 0.21
N ASP A 296 3.64 -35.38 -0.49
CA ASP A 296 2.81 -34.25 -0.03
C ASP A 296 1.43 -34.79 0.43
N PRO A 297 1.11 -34.73 1.73
CA PRO A 297 0.17 -35.66 2.34
C PRO A 297 -1.24 -35.52 1.78
N ASP A 298 -1.64 -36.52 0.99
CA ASP A 298 -2.84 -36.47 0.15
C ASP A 298 -4.11 -36.23 1.00
N CYS A 299 -4.72 -35.05 0.81
CA CYS A 299 -5.71 -34.55 1.75
C CYS A 299 -7.06 -35.25 1.54
N ASP A 300 -7.39 -36.12 2.50
CA ASP A 300 -8.57 -36.97 2.44
C ASP A 300 -9.89 -36.18 2.33
N ALA A 301 -10.98 -36.86 1.95
CA ALA A 301 -12.27 -36.23 1.72
C ALA A 301 -12.84 -35.48 2.96
N ALA A 302 -12.51 -35.89 4.19
CA ALA A 302 -12.91 -35.20 5.40
C ALA A 302 -12.02 -33.97 5.68
N GLN A 303 -10.71 -34.06 5.42
CA GLN A 303 -9.80 -32.91 5.42
C GLN A 303 -10.21 -31.87 4.37
N ALA A 304 -10.50 -32.29 3.15
CA ALA A 304 -10.97 -31.42 2.07
C ALA A 304 -12.30 -30.73 2.43
N GLN A 305 -13.26 -31.47 3.03
CA GLN A 305 -14.52 -30.90 3.50
C GLN A 305 -14.33 -29.95 4.70
N ALA A 306 -13.43 -30.25 5.63
CA ALA A 306 -13.08 -29.37 6.74
C ALA A 306 -12.38 -28.10 6.25
N ALA A 307 -11.50 -28.22 5.25
CA ALA A 307 -10.83 -27.11 4.61
C ALA A 307 -11.82 -26.23 3.84
N GLN A 308 -12.74 -26.83 3.08
CA GLN A 308 -13.85 -26.15 2.43
C GLN A 308 -14.73 -25.39 3.45
N GLN A 309 -15.07 -26.00 4.58
CA GLN A 309 -15.79 -25.32 5.66
C GLN A 309 -15.00 -24.17 6.28
N GLN A 310 -13.68 -24.32 6.47
CA GLN A 310 -12.84 -23.23 6.97
C GLN A 310 -12.77 -22.09 5.94
N LEU A 311 -12.59 -22.39 4.66
CA LEU A 311 -12.59 -21.40 3.57
C LEU A 311 -13.96 -20.71 3.42
N ILE A 312 -15.09 -21.40 3.62
CA ILE A 312 -16.43 -20.80 3.63
C ILE A 312 -16.62 -19.91 4.87
N ARG A 313 -16.14 -20.32 6.06
CA ARG A 313 -16.17 -19.46 7.26
C ARG A 313 -15.31 -18.21 7.08
N MET A 314 -14.15 -18.35 6.45
CA MET A 314 -13.29 -17.22 6.09
C MET A 314 -13.99 -16.33 5.06
N SER A 315 -14.44 -16.87 3.92
CA SER A 315 -15.20 -16.15 2.89
C SER A 315 -16.39 -15.37 3.46
N ASN A 316 -17.23 -16.01 4.28
CA ASN A 316 -18.41 -15.38 4.88
C ASN A 316 -18.08 -14.35 5.98
N ALA A 317 -16.85 -14.38 6.53
CA ALA A 317 -16.33 -13.36 7.44
C ALA A 317 -15.48 -12.30 6.71
N ALA A 318 -15.17 -12.51 5.42
CA ALA A 318 -14.16 -11.76 4.66
C ALA A 318 -14.74 -11.00 3.45
N ASP A 319 -16.04 -10.70 3.46
CA ASP A 319 -16.65 -9.61 2.67
C ASP A 319 -15.91 -8.27 2.93
N THR A 320 -15.23 -8.16 4.07
CA THR A 320 -14.36 -7.08 4.52
C THR A 320 -12.86 -7.41 4.51
N ASP A 321 -12.46 -8.56 5.08
CA ASP A 321 -11.09 -8.84 5.56
C ASP A 321 -10.10 -9.28 4.46
N LEU A 322 -10.53 -10.08 3.46
CA LEU A 322 -9.65 -10.55 2.37
C LEU A 322 -9.11 -9.38 1.53
N ASN A 323 -9.96 -8.38 1.27
CA ASN A 323 -9.59 -7.14 0.58
C ASN A 323 -8.84 -6.14 1.49
N LEU A 324 -8.18 -6.63 2.55
CA LEU A 324 -7.43 -5.86 3.55
C LEU A 324 -6.13 -6.58 3.93
N LEU A 325 -6.20 -7.90 3.98
CA LEU A 325 -5.07 -8.81 4.12
C LEU A 325 -4.30 -9.03 2.81
N PHE A 326 -4.90 -8.66 1.66
CA PHE A 326 -4.29 -8.81 0.35
C PHE A 326 -4.69 -7.63 -0.57
N ASP A 327 -3.87 -6.58 -0.66
CA ASP A 327 -4.04 -5.54 -1.69
C ASP A 327 -3.88 -6.11 -3.12
N ASP A 328 -3.30 -7.31 -3.23
CA ASP A 328 -3.04 -8.04 -4.47
C ASP A 328 -3.79 -9.40 -4.50
N ALA A 329 -4.91 -9.53 -3.78
CA ALA A 329 -5.69 -10.77 -3.62
C ALA A 329 -6.01 -11.46 -4.94
N GLU A 330 -6.39 -10.64 -5.92
CA GLU A 330 -6.74 -11.10 -7.25
C GLU A 330 -5.50 -11.56 -8.05
N SER A 331 -4.30 -11.01 -7.81
CA SER A 331 -3.08 -11.51 -8.46
C SER A 331 -2.67 -12.88 -7.89
N VAL A 332 -2.77 -13.06 -6.57
CA VAL A 332 -2.51 -14.34 -5.90
C VAL A 332 -3.49 -15.40 -6.38
N LEU A 333 -4.80 -15.15 -6.32
CA LEU A 333 -5.79 -16.10 -6.86
C LEU A 333 -5.61 -16.32 -8.37
N ARG A 334 -5.25 -15.31 -9.16
CA ARG A 334 -4.97 -15.48 -10.60
C ARG A 334 -3.66 -16.23 -10.89
N ARG A 335 -2.71 -16.35 -9.96
CA ARG A 335 -1.55 -17.25 -10.07
C ARG A 335 -1.99 -18.69 -9.86
N LEU A 336 -2.63 -18.96 -8.73
CA LEU A 336 -3.19 -20.27 -8.36
C LEU A 336 -4.21 -20.79 -9.39
N LEU A 337 -4.89 -19.90 -10.11
CA LEU A 337 -5.82 -20.20 -11.20
C LEU A 337 -5.20 -20.14 -12.62
N ARG A 338 -3.88 -19.98 -12.76
CA ARG A 338 -3.15 -20.02 -14.04
C ARG A 338 -2.10 -21.12 -14.13
N GLU A 339 -1.64 -21.62 -12.99
CA GLU A 339 -0.62 -22.67 -12.91
C GLU A 339 -1.27 -24.09 -12.98
N ASP A 340 -2.54 -24.18 -13.42
CA ASP A 340 -3.39 -25.39 -13.60
C ASP A 340 -3.54 -26.35 -12.39
N GLN A 341 -2.94 -26.01 -11.25
CA GLN A 341 -2.90 -26.79 -9.99
C GLN A 341 -4.24 -26.90 -9.22
N MET A 342 -5.42 -26.58 -9.75
CA MET A 342 -6.68 -26.70 -8.98
C MET A 342 -7.88 -27.15 -9.80
N ASP A 343 -8.47 -28.31 -9.43
CA ASP A 343 -9.80 -28.68 -9.91
C ASP A 343 -10.88 -27.80 -9.27
N SER A 344 -11.38 -26.84 -10.05
CA SER A 344 -12.42 -25.93 -9.57
C SER A 344 -13.79 -26.59 -9.32
N ASN A 345 -13.97 -27.89 -9.58
CA ASN A 345 -15.13 -28.67 -9.13
C ASN A 345 -15.01 -29.03 -7.64
N ALA A 346 -13.85 -29.46 -7.17
CA ALA A 346 -13.63 -29.91 -5.79
C ALA A 346 -13.93 -28.80 -4.76
N CYS A 347 -13.50 -27.57 -5.02
CA CYS A 347 -13.79 -26.40 -4.17
C CYS A 347 -14.90 -25.48 -4.75
N SER A 348 -15.78 -26.03 -5.62
CA SER A 348 -16.71 -25.27 -6.47
C SER A 348 -17.67 -24.31 -5.76
N SER A 349 -18.24 -24.68 -4.61
CA SER A 349 -19.18 -23.82 -3.87
C SER A 349 -18.51 -22.54 -3.36
N THR A 350 -17.40 -22.68 -2.63
CA THR A 350 -16.57 -21.56 -2.18
C THR A 350 -16.03 -20.75 -3.36
N MET A 351 -15.50 -21.42 -4.39
CA MET A 351 -14.99 -20.76 -5.58
C MET A 351 -16.09 -20.06 -6.38
N SER A 352 -17.36 -20.47 -6.29
CA SER A 352 -18.48 -19.74 -6.89
C SER A 352 -18.77 -18.41 -6.17
N GLN A 353 -18.62 -18.37 -4.84
CA GLN A 353 -18.72 -17.13 -4.06
C GLN A 353 -17.60 -16.15 -4.42
N PHE A 354 -16.34 -16.61 -4.49
CA PHE A 354 -15.22 -15.81 -5.01
C PHE A 354 -15.44 -15.37 -6.48
N ARG A 355 -15.90 -16.28 -7.35
CA ARG A 355 -16.18 -15.99 -8.77
C ARG A 355 -17.33 -14.99 -8.97
N SER A 356 -18.27 -14.84 -8.04
CA SER A 356 -19.27 -13.75 -8.12
C SER A 356 -18.65 -12.35 -8.03
N HIS A 357 -17.47 -12.21 -7.41
CA HIS A 357 -16.74 -10.94 -7.33
C HIS A 357 -15.73 -10.74 -8.47
N MET A 358 -15.25 -11.82 -9.14
CA MET A 358 -14.30 -11.75 -10.26
C MET A 358 -14.95 -12.00 -11.64
N ARG A 359 -15.20 -10.94 -12.42
CA ARG A 359 -15.75 -11.08 -13.80
C ARG A 359 -14.68 -11.44 -14.85
N ARG A 360 -14.54 -12.76 -15.09
CA ARG A 360 -14.05 -13.42 -16.32
C ARG A 360 -12.72 -12.94 -16.94
N SER A 361 -11.69 -13.79 -16.85
CA SER A 361 -11.04 -14.31 -18.06
C SER A 361 -10.44 -15.70 -17.80
N MET A 362 -10.74 -16.69 -18.66
CA MET A 362 -10.02 -17.97 -18.75
C MET A 362 -10.06 -18.45 -20.20
N LEU A 363 -9.02 -19.17 -20.62
CA LEU A 363 -8.90 -19.83 -21.92
C LEU A 363 -9.33 -21.30 -21.81
N PRO A 364 -9.76 -21.95 -22.90
CA PRO A 364 -10.04 -23.38 -22.91
C PRO A 364 -8.76 -24.21 -23.12
N ASN A 365 -8.79 -25.46 -22.62
CA ASN A 365 -7.86 -26.57 -22.88
C ASN A 365 -6.54 -26.61 -22.05
N GLY A 366 -6.68 -26.81 -20.74
CA GLY A 366 -5.73 -27.56 -19.91
C GLY A 366 -6.43 -28.77 -19.28
N ARG A 367 -5.69 -29.83 -18.90
CA ARG A 367 -6.22 -30.85 -17.96
C ARG A 367 -5.78 -30.41 -16.56
N PRO A 368 -6.70 -30.10 -15.63
CA PRO A 368 -6.30 -29.70 -14.29
C PRO A 368 -5.72 -30.89 -13.52
N GLU A 369 -4.62 -30.65 -12.80
CA GLU A 369 -4.18 -31.53 -11.73
C GLU A 369 -5.00 -31.24 -10.47
N THR A 370 -5.23 -32.26 -9.64
CA THR A 370 -6.34 -32.29 -8.67
C THR A 370 -6.02 -31.57 -7.36
N GLY A 371 -5.71 -30.27 -7.43
CA GLY A 371 -5.57 -29.45 -6.23
C GLY A 371 -6.84 -29.39 -5.41
N ASN A 372 -6.75 -29.91 -4.19
CA ASN A 372 -7.84 -30.03 -3.23
C ASN A 372 -8.04 -28.71 -2.43
N CYS A 373 -9.14 -28.62 -1.68
CA CYS A 373 -9.39 -27.44 -0.83
C CYS A 373 -8.33 -27.25 0.29
N CYS A 374 -7.53 -28.27 0.64
CA CYS A 374 -6.48 -28.15 1.64
C CYS A 374 -5.32 -27.30 1.14
N GLN A 375 -4.85 -27.49 -0.10
CA GLN A 375 -3.79 -26.66 -0.69
C GLN A 375 -4.17 -25.18 -0.74
N LEU A 376 -5.38 -24.84 -1.22
CA LEU A 376 -5.88 -23.46 -1.22
C LEU A 376 -5.92 -22.85 0.19
N LEU A 377 -6.32 -23.65 1.20
CA LEU A 377 -6.35 -23.21 2.58
C LEU A 377 -4.95 -23.11 3.21
N ALA A 378 -4.01 -23.96 2.82
CA ALA A 378 -2.61 -23.91 3.24
C ALA A 378 -1.94 -22.63 2.72
N LEU A 379 -2.09 -22.34 1.42
CA LEU A 379 -1.59 -21.12 0.77
C LEU A 379 -2.17 -19.83 1.37
N ILE A 380 -3.48 -19.82 1.67
CA ILE A 380 -4.10 -18.67 2.36
C ILE A 380 -3.57 -18.57 3.80
N LYS A 381 -3.45 -19.68 4.54
CA LYS A 381 -2.84 -19.68 5.90
C LYS A 381 -1.39 -19.18 5.87
N GLU A 382 -0.60 -19.60 4.90
CA GLU A 382 0.80 -19.20 4.72
C GLU A 382 0.91 -17.69 4.45
N GLN A 383 0.05 -17.11 3.62
CA GLN A 383 0.07 -15.66 3.43
C GLN A 383 -0.40 -14.89 4.68
N LEU A 384 -1.39 -15.41 5.41
CA LEU A 384 -1.80 -14.81 6.69
C LEU A 384 -0.68 -14.86 7.75
N THR A 385 0.17 -15.89 7.77
CA THR A 385 1.36 -15.92 8.63
C THR A 385 2.52 -15.08 8.08
N SER A 386 2.70 -15.00 6.76
CA SER A 386 3.72 -14.14 6.12
C SER A 386 3.52 -12.66 6.46
N HIS A 387 2.26 -12.22 6.58
CA HIS A 387 1.89 -10.83 6.87
C HIS A 387 2.14 -10.45 8.34
N ALA A 388 2.03 -11.41 9.26
CA ALA A 388 2.36 -11.25 10.68
C ALA A 388 3.86 -11.47 11.00
N CYS A 389 4.59 -12.16 10.11
CA CYS A 389 6.03 -12.46 10.22
C CYS A 389 6.39 -13.16 11.54
N SER A 390 5.86 -14.37 11.74
CA SER A 390 6.19 -15.22 12.88
C SER A 390 7.68 -15.59 12.97
N GLU A 391 8.36 -15.65 11.82
CA GLU A 391 9.75 -16.12 11.67
C GLU A 391 10.54 -15.25 10.68
N PHE A 392 11.85 -15.22 10.85
CA PHE A 392 12.80 -14.70 9.86
C PHE A 392 13.44 -15.83 9.05
N SER A 393 13.54 -15.62 7.74
CA SER A 393 14.28 -16.45 6.78
C SER A 393 15.72 -15.98 6.57
N GLN A 394 16.03 -14.74 6.97
CA GLN A 394 17.38 -14.19 6.96
C GLN A 394 17.51 -13.19 8.13
N LEU A 395 18.66 -13.18 8.80
CA LEU A 395 19.00 -12.17 9.80
C LEU A 395 20.34 -11.53 9.43
N ARG A 396 20.40 -10.20 9.43
CA ARG A 396 21.60 -9.41 9.16
C ARG A 396 21.98 -8.62 10.41
N PHE A 397 23.26 -8.56 10.73
CA PHE A 397 23.81 -7.82 11.85
C PHE A 397 24.78 -6.75 11.34
N ARG A 398 24.51 -5.49 11.68
CA ARG A 398 25.30 -4.33 11.30
C ARG A 398 25.96 -3.70 12.51
N LEU A 399 27.29 -3.62 12.49
CA LEU A 399 28.10 -2.94 13.50
C LEU A 399 28.58 -1.60 12.95
N LYS A 400 28.37 -0.52 13.71
CA LYS A 400 28.98 0.78 13.44
C LYS A 400 29.82 1.25 14.62
N LEU A 401 31.11 1.47 14.38
CA LEU A 401 32.04 2.03 15.36
C LEU A 401 32.08 3.56 15.30
N ALA A 402 32.67 4.18 16.31
CA ALA A 402 32.74 5.63 16.45
C ALA A 402 33.59 6.30 15.36
N SER A 403 33.24 7.56 15.06
CA SER A 403 33.85 8.38 14.00
C SER A 403 34.53 9.65 14.54
N ASN A 404 34.26 9.99 15.80
CA ASN A 404 34.60 11.26 16.46
C ASN A 404 35.66 11.11 17.57
N THR A 405 36.21 9.91 17.75
CA THR A 405 37.22 9.58 18.78
C THR A 405 38.49 9.01 18.15
N LEU A 406 39.58 8.94 18.92
CA LEU A 406 40.79 8.21 18.53
C LEU A 406 40.61 6.69 18.74
N ALA A 407 40.01 6.29 19.87
CA ALA A 407 39.52 4.94 20.19
C ALA A 407 38.25 4.55 19.39
N GLY A 408 38.22 4.87 18.09
CA GLY A 408 37.07 4.61 17.22
C GLY A 408 37.13 3.26 16.49
N GLY A 409 38.25 2.53 16.61
CA GLY A 409 38.50 1.22 16.00
C GLY A 409 39.41 0.40 16.93
N THR A 410 39.86 -0.77 16.49
CA THR A 410 40.74 -1.67 17.27
C THR A 410 41.73 -2.44 16.40
N TYR A 411 42.81 -2.94 17.00
CA TYR A 411 43.66 -3.97 16.43
C TYR A 411 43.16 -5.41 16.66
N ASP A 412 42.19 -5.62 17.56
CA ASP A 412 41.54 -6.92 17.77
C ASP A 412 40.52 -7.23 16.65
N ASP A 413 40.20 -8.51 16.48
CA ASP A 413 39.06 -8.91 15.66
C ASP A 413 37.76 -8.82 16.48
N ILE A 414 36.69 -8.29 15.87
CA ILE A 414 35.39 -8.13 16.54
C ILE A 414 34.47 -9.29 16.19
N MET A 415 34.01 -9.98 17.23
CA MET A 415 33.13 -11.14 17.17
C MET A 415 31.69 -10.79 17.53
N LEU A 416 30.73 -11.39 16.83
CA LEU A 416 29.34 -11.54 17.25
C LEU A 416 29.14 -12.94 17.84
N ARG A 417 28.45 -13.02 18.98
CA ARG A 417 27.75 -14.24 19.41
C ARG A 417 26.25 -14.02 19.38
N ILE A 418 25.51 -14.86 18.68
CA ILE A 418 24.04 -14.80 18.58
C ILE A 418 23.46 -16.21 18.52
N GLY A 419 22.51 -16.51 19.40
CA GLY A 419 22.12 -17.90 19.67
C GLY A 419 23.33 -18.75 20.07
N ASN A 420 23.59 -19.81 19.30
CA ASN A 420 24.74 -20.70 19.44
C ASN A 420 25.94 -20.32 18.54
N GLU A 421 25.75 -19.43 17.55
CA GLU A 421 26.80 -19.05 16.59
C GLU A 421 27.77 -18.05 17.21
N ASN A 422 29.06 -18.18 16.85
CA ASN A 422 30.07 -17.14 17.04
C ASN A 422 30.70 -16.87 15.66
N MET A 423 30.69 -15.61 15.20
CA MET A 423 31.18 -15.23 13.88
C MET A 423 32.03 -13.94 13.94
N VAL A 424 33.00 -13.82 13.04
CA VAL A 424 33.76 -12.57 12.85
C VAL A 424 32.84 -11.54 12.17
N LEU A 425 32.67 -10.37 12.79
CA LEU A 425 32.02 -9.21 12.17
C LEU A 425 33.00 -8.37 11.36
N ALA A 426 34.22 -8.23 11.88
CA ALA A 426 35.25 -7.36 11.35
C ALA A 426 36.63 -7.82 11.79
N GLU A 427 37.58 -7.85 10.86
CA GLU A 427 38.99 -8.06 11.17
C GLU A 427 39.68 -6.71 11.39
N HIS A 428 40.32 -6.53 12.55
CA HIS A 428 41.07 -5.33 12.93
C HIS A 428 40.41 -3.97 12.53
N PRO A 429 39.11 -3.74 12.82
CA PRO A 429 38.36 -2.63 12.23
C PRO A 429 38.89 -1.25 12.61
N SER A 430 39.31 -0.50 11.59
CA SER A 430 39.58 0.93 11.74
C SER A 430 38.34 1.73 12.17
N LYS A 431 38.54 2.91 12.74
CA LYS A 431 37.45 3.87 12.99
C LYS A 431 36.65 4.17 11.72
N TYR A 432 35.40 4.61 11.89
CA TYR A 432 34.38 4.71 10.83
C TYR A 432 33.81 3.37 10.30
N PHE A 433 34.28 2.20 10.78
CA PHE A 433 33.72 0.88 10.39
C PHE A 433 32.19 0.84 10.51
N ASN A 434 31.51 0.29 9.50
CA ASN A 434 30.05 0.41 9.32
C ASN A 434 29.46 -0.69 8.40
N GLU A 435 29.91 -1.93 8.55
CA GLU A 435 29.50 -3.06 7.71
C GLU A 435 28.32 -3.85 8.29
N GLU A 436 27.67 -4.63 7.41
CA GLU A 436 26.60 -5.56 7.73
C GLU A 436 27.01 -6.98 7.30
N ARG A 437 26.79 -7.97 8.17
CA ARG A 437 27.07 -9.39 7.93
C ARG A 437 25.79 -10.22 8.07
N VAL A 438 25.67 -11.31 7.32
CA VAL A 438 24.51 -12.23 7.42
C VAL A 438 24.81 -13.29 8.48
N VAL A 439 23.86 -13.51 9.39
CA VAL A 439 23.92 -14.53 10.44
C VAL A 439 23.50 -15.88 9.86
N ASN A 440 24.22 -16.96 10.17
CA ASN A 440 23.85 -18.31 9.72
C ASN A 440 22.79 -18.88 10.67
N LEU A 441 21.51 -18.75 10.29
CA LEU A 441 20.39 -19.19 11.13
C LEU A 441 20.48 -20.68 11.52
N GLN A 442 21.03 -21.54 10.65
CA GLN A 442 21.23 -22.96 10.96
C GLN A 442 22.28 -23.17 12.06
N ALA A 443 23.37 -22.41 12.06
CA ALA A 443 24.39 -22.46 13.11
C ALA A 443 23.93 -21.76 14.41
N ALA A 444 23.23 -20.62 14.28
CA ALA A 444 22.79 -19.80 15.40
C ALA A 444 21.60 -20.41 16.16
N PHE A 445 20.64 -21.00 15.45
CA PHE A 445 19.35 -21.42 16.02
C PHE A 445 18.95 -22.87 15.68
N GLY A 446 19.75 -23.60 14.90
CA GLY A 446 19.47 -24.99 14.51
C GLY A 446 18.45 -25.15 13.38
N SER A 447 18.08 -24.06 12.70
CA SER A 447 17.05 -24.04 11.66
C SER A 447 17.31 -22.94 10.62
N SER A 448 16.95 -23.19 9.36
CA SER A 448 17.00 -22.19 8.27
C SER A 448 16.01 -21.03 8.44
N LYS A 449 15.05 -21.16 9.36
CA LYS A 449 14.12 -20.11 9.81
C LYS A 449 14.20 -19.97 11.34
N VAL A 450 14.18 -18.74 11.86
CA VAL A 450 14.15 -18.48 13.32
C VAL A 450 12.86 -17.73 13.70
N PRO A 451 12.07 -18.19 14.69
CA PRO A 451 10.96 -17.41 15.21
C PRO A 451 11.43 -16.07 15.77
N VAL A 452 10.76 -14.96 15.41
CA VAL A 452 11.21 -13.60 15.77
C VAL A 452 11.37 -13.43 17.29
N ARG A 453 10.46 -14.04 18.06
CA ARG A 453 10.45 -14.08 19.53
C ARG A 453 11.67 -14.75 20.16
N ASP A 454 12.42 -15.57 19.41
CA ASP A 454 13.52 -16.39 19.90
C ASP A 454 14.90 -15.73 19.63
N VAL A 455 14.95 -14.67 18.82
CA VAL A 455 16.10 -13.74 18.67
C VAL A 455 16.18 -12.79 19.89
N LYS A 456 16.45 -13.35 21.07
CA LYS A 456 16.31 -12.68 22.39
C LYS A 456 17.53 -11.88 22.85
N SER A 457 18.73 -12.22 22.37
CA SER A 457 19.98 -11.60 22.82
C SER A 457 21.15 -11.88 21.89
N PHE A 458 22.19 -11.06 22.02
CA PHE A 458 23.48 -11.23 21.38
C PHE A 458 24.59 -10.62 22.24
N ALA A 459 25.86 -10.95 21.93
CA ALA A 459 27.01 -10.25 22.48
C ALA A 459 27.98 -9.84 21.38
N VAL A 460 28.59 -8.66 21.50
CA VAL A 460 29.70 -8.20 20.65
C VAL A 460 30.93 -8.03 21.52
N TYR A 461 32.03 -8.64 21.14
CA TYR A 461 33.27 -8.69 21.94
C TYR A 461 34.49 -8.73 21.03
N SER A 462 35.66 -8.36 21.55
CA SER A 462 36.92 -8.44 20.81
C SER A 462 37.73 -9.69 21.19
N VAL A 463 38.51 -10.22 20.25
CA VAL A 463 39.43 -11.34 20.46
C VAL A 463 40.84 -10.97 19.95
N PRO A 464 41.91 -11.54 20.53
CA PRO A 464 43.27 -11.20 20.11
C PRO A 464 43.55 -11.56 18.66
N ASP A 465 44.15 -10.62 17.95
CA ASP A 465 44.85 -10.86 16.69
C ASP A 465 46.21 -11.56 16.94
N GLN A 466 47.02 -11.68 15.88
CA GLN A 466 48.37 -12.24 15.98
C GLN A 466 49.40 -11.32 16.67
N ARG A 467 49.13 -10.01 16.83
CA ARG A 467 50.00 -9.03 17.51
C ARG A 467 49.77 -9.03 19.02
N GLY A 468 48.56 -9.36 19.47
CA GLY A 468 48.22 -9.53 20.89
C GLY A 468 48.13 -8.23 21.70
N ILE A 469 48.27 -7.06 21.08
CA ILE A 469 48.09 -5.75 21.71
C ILE A 469 46.59 -5.42 21.71
N ALA A 470 45.96 -5.28 22.88
CA ALA A 470 44.60 -4.73 22.94
C ALA A 470 44.62 -3.19 23.01
N ASP A 471 43.52 -2.60 22.57
CA ASP A 471 43.20 -1.18 22.70
C ASP A 471 41.73 -1.01 23.12
N GLU A 472 41.21 0.23 23.05
CA GLU A 472 39.81 0.56 23.31
C GLU A 472 39.09 0.83 21.99
N TRP A 473 37.91 0.21 21.80
CA TRP A 473 37.00 0.47 20.69
C TRP A 473 35.65 0.96 21.18
N ILE A 474 35.14 2.02 20.55
CA ILE A 474 33.85 2.62 20.89
C ILE A 474 32.80 2.24 19.83
N VAL A 475 31.70 1.64 20.28
CA VAL A 475 30.54 1.32 19.43
C VAL A 475 29.61 2.52 19.36
N ASP A 476 29.30 3.05 18.17
CA ASP A 476 28.26 4.07 17.99
C ASP A 476 26.87 3.42 18.03
N SER A 477 26.61 2.51 17.09
CA SER A 477 25.31 1.85 17.00
C SER A 477 25.39 0.45 16.40
N ILE A 478 24.46 -0.39 16.83
CA ILE A 478 24.22 -1.74 16.32
C ILE A 478 22.84 -1.75 15.67
N THR A 479 22.69 -2.42 14.54
CA THR A 479 21.39 -2.65 13.89
C THR A 479 21.26 -4.13 13.55
N LEU A 480 20.12 -4.74 13.90
CA LEU A 480 19.75 -6.06 13.39
C LEU A 480 18.62 -5.87 12.39
N THR A 481 18.64 -6.60 11.28
CA THR A 481 17.59 -6.59 10.25
C THR A 481 17.18 -8.03 9.93
N GLY A 482 15.97 -8.42 10.30
CA GLY A 482 15.37 -9.71 9.99
C GLY A 482 14.42 -9.61 8.79
N ARG A 483 14.61 -10.44 7.77
CA ARG A 483 13.67 -10.59 6.66
C ARG A 483 12.74 -11.76 6.94
N CYS A 484 11.46 -11.55 6.75
CA CYS A 484 10.41 -12.49 7.13
C CYS A 484 10.44 -13.79 6.31
N ALA A 485 10.05 -14.91 6.91
CA ALA A 485 9.69 -16.12 6.17
C ALA A 485 8.39 -15.87 5.38
N GLY A 486 8.31 -16.41 4.16
CA GLY A 486 7.15 -16.24 3.27
C GLY A 486 6.95 -14.87 2.63
N SER A 487 7.81 -13.86 2.90
CA SER A 487 7.68 -12.54 2.27
C SER A 487 9.01 -11.80 2.05
N GLN A 488 8.93 -10.66 1.36
CA GLN A 488 10.06 -9.72 1.15
C GLN A 488 10.13 -8.63 2.23
N ARG A 489 9.25 -8.67 3.23
CA ARG A 489 9.16 -7.63 4.26
C ARG A 489 10.28 -7.80 5.28
N GLU A 490 10.87 -6.68 5.70
CA GLU A 490 11.97 -6.64 6.67
C GLU A 490 11.57 -5.87 7.93
N ALA A 491 12.04 -6.36 9.07
CA ALA A 491 11.99 -5.67 10.35
C ALA A 491 13.42 -5.39 10.84
N LEU A 492 13.64 -4.24 11.49
CA LEU A 492 14.89 -3.89 12.13
C LEU A 492 14.74 -3.58 13.62
N ILE A 493 15.85 -3.69 14.34
CA ILE A 493 16.10 -3.06 15.64
C ILE A 493 17.34 -2.20 15.47
N ARG A 494 17.32 -0.97 16.01
CA ARG A 494 18.49 -0.08 16.03
C ARG A 494 18.81 0.38 17.44
N ILE A 495 19.94 -0.09 17.94
CA ILE A 495 20.45 0.20 19.29
C ILE A 495 21.58 1.23 19.15
N ARG A 496 21.49 2.33 19.90
CA ARG A 496 22.61 3.26 20.09
C ARG A 496 23.36 2.84 21.35
N VAL A 497 24.68 2.70 21.25
CA VAL A 497 25.54 2.27 22.37
C VAL A 497 26.29 3.50 22.88
N ASN A 498 27.22 4.02 22.08
CA ASN A 498 28.11 5.15 22.43
C ASN A 498 28.97 4.89 23.68
N GLU A 499 29.42 3.64 23.84
CA GLU A 499 30.27 3.18 24.94
C GLU A 499 31.57 2.55 24.41
N GLY A 500 32.63 2.66 25.20
CA GLY A 500 33.95 2.06 24.95
C GLY A 500 34.14 0.71 25.63
N PHE A 501 34.77 -0.21 24.91
CA PHE A 501 35.07 -1.58 25.31
C PHE A 501 36.55 -1.88 25.09
N SER A 502 37.12 -2.76 25.92
CA SER A 502 38.51 -3.22 25.75
C SER A 502 38.69 -4.62 26.33
N ARG A 503 39.50 -5.44 25.64
CA ARG A 503 39.80 -6.82 26.04
C ARG A 503 40.52 -6.92 27.38
N TRP A 504 41.44 -6.01 27.68
CA TRP A 504 42.25 -6.07 28.91
C TRP A 504 41.49 -5.69 30.17
N GLY A 505 40.40 -4.92 30.05
CA GLY A 505 39.40 -4.80 31.11
C GLY A 505 39.96 -4.29 32.44
N ASP A 506 40.67 -3.16 32.45
CA ASP A 506 41.13 -2.46 33.67
C ASP A 506 40.00 -2.17 34.68
N TYR A 507 38.74 -2.26 34.24
CA TYR A 507 37.52 -2.14 35.04
C TYR A 507 36.58 -3.37 34.94
N GLY A 508 37.06 -4.53 34.48
CA GLY A 508 36.40 -5.85 34.50
C GLY A 508 35.19 -6.05 33.58
N ASP A 509 34.20 -5.16 33.64
CA ASP A 509 32.85 -5.39 33.12
C ASP A 509 32.68 -5.05 31.63
N ARG A 510 33.65 -4.36 31.01
CA ARG A 510 33.55 -3.79 29.65
C ARG A 510 34.35 -4.53 28.57
N SER A 511 34.50 -5.83 28.70
CA SER A 511 35.09 -6.70 27.66
C SER A 511 34.14 -7.00 26.49
N GLN A 512 32.82 -6.76 26.67
CA GLN A 512 31.80 -7.06 25.66
C GLN A 512 30.53 -6.22 25.85
N TYR A 513 29.89 -5.85 24.75
CA TYR A 513 28.52 -5.37 24.76
C TYR A 513 27.55 -6.56 24.79
N LYS A 514 26.51 -6.53 25.64
CA LYS A 514 25.47 -7.57 25.72
C LYS A 514 24.10 -6.98 25.38
N GLY A 515 23.66 -7.18 24.14
CA GLY A 515 22.33 -6.79 23.70
C GLY A 515 21.28 -7.76 24.23
N ARG A 516 20.23 -7.22 24.87
CA ARG A 516 18.93 -7.89 24.97
C ARG A 516 18.01 -7.33 23.89
N ILE A 517 17.12 -8.18 23.41
CA ILE A 517 16.09 -7.85 22.42
C ILE A 517 14.76 -8.31 23.00
N ASP A 518 13.86 -7.37 23.25
CA ASP A 518 12.46 -7.67 23.51
C ASP A 518 11.69 -7.68 22.18
N ILE A 519 10.62 -8.48 22.10
CA ILE A 519 9.77 -8.53 20.90
C ILE A 519 9.15 -7.16 20.57
N ASP A 520 8.98 -6.29 21.57
CA ASP A 520 8.52 -4.90 21.42
C ASP A 520 9.62 -3.93 20.91
N ASP A 521 10.85 -4.37 20.61
CA ASP A 521 11.90 -3.54 19.98
C ASP A 521 11.80 -3.48 18.45
N TRP A 522 11.30 -4.53 17.80
CA TRP A 522 11.28 -4.66 16.34
C TRP A 522 10.37 -3.63 15.65
N ARG A 523 10.86 -3.01 14.56
CA ARG A 523 10.16 -2.03 13.72
C ARG A 523 10.23 -2.43 12.26
N TRP A 524 9.18 -2.23 11.49
CA TRP A 524 9.22 -2.48 10.04
C TRP A 524 10.16 -1.49 9.34
N VAL A 525 11.00 -1.99 8.43
CA VAL A 525 11.95 -1.17 7.65
C VAL A 525 11.23 -0.22 6.70
N SER A 526 10.17 -0.72 6.05
CA SER A 526 9.28 0.02 5.15
C SER A 526 7.85 -0.02 5.70
N PRO A 527 7.36 1.05 6.36
CA PRO A 527 6.02 1.05 6.94
C PRO A 527 4.90 1.25 5.89
N ASP A 528 4.43 0.16 5.29
CA ASP A 528 3.20 0.13 4.47
C ASP A 528 1.91 0.30 5.32
N ALA A 529 0.73 0.31 4.68
CA ALA A 529 -0.55 0.50 5.36
C ALA A 529 -0.89 -0.64 6.36
N GLN A 530 -0.42 -1.87 6.09
CA GLN A 530 -0.67 -3.06 6.88
C GLN A 530 0.25 -3.11 8.11
N THR A 531 1.53 -2.78 7.94
CA THR A 531 2.56 -2.77 9.00
C THR A 531 2.23 -1.86 10.18
N GLN A 532 1.45 -0.80 9.93
CA GLN A 532 1.06 0.19 10.94
C GLN A 532 -0.14 -0.26 11.79
N SER A 533 -0.70 -1.44 11.52
CA SER A 533 -1.76 -2.04 12.32
C SER A 533 -1.27 -2.73 13.60
N VAL A 534 -2.09 -2.74 14.65
CA VAL A 534 -1.84 -3.56 15.86
C VAL A 534 -1.99 -5.08 15.61
N ALA A 535 -2.45 -5.46 14.41
CA ALA A 535 -2.44 -6.81 13.89
C ALA A 535 -1.05 -7.24 13.36
N VAL A 536 -0.14 -6.29 13.12
CA VAL A 536 1.15 -6.52 12.44
C VAL A 536 2.35 -5.85 13.16
N GLN A 537 2.10 -5.01 14.18
CA GLN A 537 3.15 -4.36 14.98
C GLN A 537 3.15 -4.77 16.47
N PRO A 538 4.31 -5.20 17.02
CA PRO A 538 5.56 -5.56 16.34
C PRO A 538 5.44 -6.83 15.47
N PRO A 539 6.35 -7.02 14.49
CA PRO A 539 6.48 -8.30 13.79
C PRO A 539 6.61 -9.48 14.76
N GLY A 540 6.01 -10.61 14.42
CA GLY A 540 6.23 -11.87 15.13
C GLY A 540 5.61 -11.96 16.53
N GLN A 541 4.71 -11.05 16.91
CA GLN A 541 3.88 -11.28 18.10
C GLN A 541 2.74 -12.25 17.82
N PRO A 542 2.69 -13.45 18.45
CA PRO A 542 1.51 -14.32 18.41
C PRO A 542 0.31 -13.70 19.16
N ASN A 543 0.53 -12.58 19.86
CA ASN A 543 -0.46 -11.80 20.59
C ASN A 543 -0.96 -10.58 19.80
N ALA A 544 -0.62 -10.43 18.52
CA ALA A 544 -1.06 -9.30 17.69
C ALA A 544 -2.60 -9.21 17.66
N CYS A 545 -3.13 -8.00 17.74
CA CYS A 545 -4.56 -7.76 17.90
C CYS A 545 -5.26 -7.78 16.54
N THR A 546 -5.46 -8.96 15.96
CA THR A 546 -6.20 -9.11 14.70
C THR A 546 -7.71 -8.98 14.92
N HIS A 547 -8.21 -9.50 16.05
CA HIS A 547 -9.63 -9.55 16.41
C HIS A 547 -9.86 -9.02 17.82
N LEU A 548 -11.02 -8.41 18.08
CA LEU A 548 -11.54 -8.13 19.42
C LEU A 548 -12.58 -9.16 19.84
N LYS A 549 -12.62 -9.49 21.14
CA LYS A 549 -13.72 -10.23 21.80
C LYS A 549 -14.57 -9.36 22.73
N ALA A 550 -14.21 -8.09 22.89
CA ALA A 550 -15.00 -7.07 23.57
C ALA A 550 -14.59 -5.69 23.06
N LEU A 551 -15.54 -4.77 22.98
CA LEU A 551 -15.31 -3.38 22.59
C LEU A 551 -16.13 -2.45 23.50
N GLU A 552 -15.50 -1.36 23.94
CA GLU A 552 -16.10 -0.29 24.72
C GLU A 552 -15.90 1.04 23.98
N VAL A 553 -16.94 1.88 23.93
CA VAL A 553 -16.89 3.25 23.41
C VAL A 553 -17.12 4.21 24.56
N ARG A 554 -16.12 4.99 24.96
CA ARG A 554 -16.25 6.03 25.98
C ARG A 554 -16.56 7.36 25.32
N LEU A 555 -17.72 7.94 25.64
CA LEU A 555 -18.14 9.26 25.19
C LEU A 555 -17.82 10.31 26.28
N ARG A 556 -17.23 11.44 25.89
CA ARG A 556 -16.92 12.57 26.77
C ARG A 556 -17.75 13.79 26.38
N ILE A 557 -18.47 14.33 27.35
CA ILE A 557 -19.32 15.50 27.22
C ILE A 557 -18.70 16.67 27.99
N GLY A 558 -18.80 17.89 27.45
CA GLY A 558 -18.20 19.08 28.06
C GLY A 558 -18.75 19.37 29.46
N SER A 559 -17.90 19.86 30.37
CA SER A 559 -18.23 20.09 31.79
C SER A 559 -18.77 21.50 32.10
N GLY A 560 -18.90 22.37 31.09
CA GLY A 560 -19.46 23.72 31.26
C GLY A 560 -20.97 23.72 31.49
N LEU A 561 -21.53 24.87 31.89
CA LEU A 561 -22.97 25.10 31.78
C LEU A 561 -23.38 24.92 30.30
N TRP A 562 -24.48 24.20 30.07
CA TRP A 562 -24.92 23.78 28.72
C TRP A 562 -23.92 22.87 27.99
N GLY A 563 -23.14 22.08 28.74
CA GLY A 563 -22.26 21.06 28.17
C GLY A 563 -22.97 19.77 27.77
N GLY A 564 -24.05 19.39 28.47
CA GLY A 564 -24.86 18.18 28.23
C GLY A 564 -26.19 18.45 27.51
N THR A 565 -26.94 17.38 27.21
CA THR A 565 -28.18 17.42 26.42
C THR A 565 -29.26 16.49 26.98
N TYR A 566 -30.51 16.75 26.65
CA TYR A 566 -31.65 15.85 26.88
C TYR A 566 -31.79 14.76 25.79
N ASP A 567 -31.18 14.93 24.62
CA ASP A 567 -31.24 13.98 23.51
C ASP A 567 -30.55 12.62 23.84
N LYS A 568 -30.90 11.61 23.05
CA LYS A 568 -30.23 10.31 22.95
C LYS A 568 -29.11 10.39 21.90
N ILE A 569 -27.89 10.01 22.29
CA ILE A 569 -26.71 10.09 21.43
C ILE A 569 -26.40 8.71 20.85
N TYR A 570 -26.36 8.61 19.53
CA TYR A 570 -26.05 7.40 18.78
C TYR A 570 -24.76 7.55 17.98
N MET A 571 -24.08 6.43 17.73
CA MET A 571 -22.91 6.32 16.85
C MET A 571 -23.16 5.29 15.75
N ASP A 572 -22.85 5.61 14.49
CA ASP A 572 -22.78 4.59 13.43
C ASP A 572 -21.53 3.72 13.66
N ILE A 573 -21.69 2.40 13.68
CA ILE A 573 -20.61 1.44 13.97
C ILE A 573 -20.86 0.10 13.23
N GLY A 574 -19.80 -0.53 12.74
CA GLY A 574 -19.88 -1.75 11.93
C GLY A 574 -20.36 -1.56 10.49
N PRO A 575 -20.59 -2.66 9.73
CA PRO A 575 -20.87 -2.62 8.30
C PRO A 575 -22.29 -2.14 7.93
N GLY A 576 -23.17 -1.96 8.92
CA GLY A 576 -24.60 -1.73 8.71
C GLY A 576 -24.99 -0.30 8.36
N LEU A 577 -24.94 0.09 7.08
CA LEU A 577 -25.69 1.26 6.57
C LEU A 577 -27.23 1.05 6.59
N LEU A 578 -27.71 -0.12 7.04
CA LEU A 578 -29.13 -0.44 7.16
C LEU A 578 -29.77 0.31 8.34
N PRO A 579 -30.85 1.09 8.12
CA PRO A 579 -31.52 1.85 9.16
C PRO A 579 -32.21 0.92 10.17
N GLY A 580 -31.52 0.67 11.29
CA GLY A 580 -32.00 -0.16 12.41
C GLY A 580 -30.89 -0.89 13.16
N ASN A 581 -29.88 -1.39 12.44
CA ASN A 581 -28.93 -2.37 13.01
C ASN A 581 -27.47 -1.88 13.15
N GLY A 582 -27.05 -0.82 12.46
CA GLY A 582 -25.66 -0.30 12.53
C GLY A 582 -25.44 0.86 13.50
N ARG A 583 -26.30 1.04 14.52
CA ARG A 583 -26.25 2.19 15.44
C ARG A 583 -26.22 1.79 16.90
N LEU A 584 -25.11 2.12 17.55
CA LEU A 584 -24.93 1.98 18.98
C LEU A 584 -25.52 3.19 19.70
N LEU A 585 -26.48 2.97 20.60
CA LEU A 585 -26.89 3.98 21.58
C LEU A 585 -25.76 4.15 22.60
N LEU A 586 -25.10 5.30 22.61
CA LEU A 586 -24.04 5.60 23.58
C LEU A 586 -24.65 5.95 24.94
N THR A 587 -25.61 6.89 24.94
CA THR A 587 -26.22 7.43 26.17
C THR A 587 -27.56 8.11 25.88
N SER A 588 -28.34 8.40 26.93
CA SER A 588 -29.62 9.13 26.87
C SER A 588 -29.63 10.21 27.95
N GLY A 589 -29.85 11.47 27.57
CA GLY A 589 -29.89 12.59 28.51
C GLY A 589 -28.59 12.86 29.30
N PRO A 590 -27.38 12.82 28.69
CA PRO A 590 -26.13 12.96 29.42
C PRO A 590 -25.94 14.37 30.00
N SER A 591 -25.63 14.42 31.30
CA SER A 591 -25.27 15.64 32.01
C SER A 591 -23.91 16.21 31.57
N PRO A 592 -23.64 17.51 31.81
CA PRO A 592 -22.32 18.10 31.60
C PRO A 592 -21.23 17.29 32.34
N GLY A 593 -20.13 16.99 31.65
CA GLY A 593 -19.02 16.22 32.20
C GLY A 593 -19.18 14.68 32.16
N TYR A 594 -20.24 14.15 31.56
CA TYR A 594 -20.42 12.71 31.32
C TYR A 594 -19.18 12.08 30.64
N ASN A 595 -18.75 10.91 31.11
CA ASN A 595 -17.47 10.28 30.75
C ASN A 595 -17.50 8.73 30.84
N GLU A 596 -18.68 8.12 30.68
CA GLU A 596 -18.87 6.68 30.90
C GLU A 596 -18.59 5.84 29.64
N PRO A 597 -18.19 4.56 29.80
CA PRO A 597 -17.99 3.62 28.70
C PRO A 597 -19.27 2.84 28.36
N THR A 598 -19.73 2.96 27.11
CA THR A 598 -20.78 2.11 26.54
C THR A 598 -20.15 0.82 26.02
N LYS A 599 -20.66 -0.35 26.44
CA LYS A 599 -20.22 -1.64 25.89
C LYS A 599 -20.92 -1.94 24.57
N VAL A 600 -20.18 -2.45 23.60
CA VAL A 600 -20.71 -2.88 22.30
C VAL A 600 -21.01 -4.37 22.36
N ASP A 601 -22.26 -4.75 22.11
CA ASP A 601 -22.61 -6.14 21.82
C ASP A 601 -22.09 -6.46 20.41
N LEU A 602 -20.97 -7.19 20.33
CA LEU A 602 -20.32 -7.51 19.06
C LEU A 602 -21.21 -8.38 18.17
N LYS A 603 -21.98 -9.29 18.78
CA LYS A 603 -22.86 -10.22 18.08
C LYS A 603 -24.06 -9.51 17.46
N GLN A 604 -24.65 -8.55 18.18
CA GLN A 604 -25.74 -7.72 17.67
C GLN A 604 -25.25 -6.71 16.62
N THR A 605 -24.04 -6.15 16.80
CA THR A 605 -23.52 -5.04 15.96
C THR A 605 -22.83 -5.51 14.68
N PHE A 606 -22.07 -6.62 14.75
CA PHE A 606 -21.25 -7.14 13.65
C PHE A 606 -21.63 -8.57 13.24
N GLY A 607 -22.62 -9.20 13.89
CA GLY A 607 -23.03 -10.58 13.61
C GLY A 607 -22.12 -11.67 14.23
N SER A 608 -21.07 -11.29 14.96
CA SER A 608 -20.05 -12.21 15.48
C SER A 608 -19.64 -11.90 16.92
N GLU A 609 -19.34 -12.94 17.70
CA GLU A 609 -18.75 -12.82 19.06
C GLU A 609 -17.35 -12.20 19.04
N MET A 610 -16.69 -12.19 17.87
CA MET A 610 -15.37 -11.59 17.66
C MET A 610 -15.33 -10.82 16.34
N VAL A 611 -14.82 -9.59 16.35
CA VAL A 611 -14.74 -8.71 15.17
C VAL A 611 -13.28 -8.42 14.80
N PRO A 612 -12.88 -8.47 13.51
CA PRO A 612 -11.57 -7.97 13.07
C PRO A 612 -11.37 -6.50 13.45
N VAL A 613 -10.16 -6.10 13.83
CA VAL A 613 -9.90 -4.70 14.24
C VAL A 613 -10.11 -3.70 13.09
N GLY A 614 -9.99 -4.16 11.84
CA GLY A 614 -10.28 -3.37 10.63
C GLY A 614 -11.77 -3.10 10.40
N ASP A 615 -12.66 -3.94 10.95
CA ASP A 615 -14.10 -3.96 10.64
C ASP A 615 -14.93 -3.15 11.63
N ILE A 616 -14.31 -2.68 12.70
CA ILE A 616 -14.97 -1.93 13.79
C ILE A 616 -15.66 -0.66 13.25
N LEU A 617 -15.10 -0.04 12.20
CA LEU A 617 -15.73 1.06 11.48
C LEU A 617 -15.77 0.78 9.98
N PRO A 618 -16.82 1.26 9.27
CA PRO A 618 -16.99 0.99 7.84
C PRO A 618 -15.83 1.58 7.02
N LYS A 619 -15.23 0.69 6.20
CA LYS A 619 -14.00 0.83 5.41
C LYS A 619 -13.90 2.09 4.54
N TRP A 620 -15.04 2.77 4.28
CA TRP A 620 -15.12 3.98 3.44
C TRP A 620 -16.11 5.03 4.01
N GLN A 621 -15.68 5.83 4.99
CA GLN A 621 -15.46 7.28 4.83
C GLN A 621 -15.55 8.07 6.15
N LEU A 622 -16.59 7.85 6.97
CA LEU A 622 -16.96 8.79 8.05
C LEU A 622 -17.31 8.12 9.38
N PHE A 623 -16.66 8.59 10.45
CA PHE A 623 -17.16 8.51 11.81
C PHE A 623 -18.31 9.52 11.99
N ARG A 624 -19.43 9.09 12.58
CA ARG A 624 -20.64 9.91 12.73
C ARG A 624 -21.31 9.72 14.08
N LEU A 625 -21.73 10.84 14.68
CA LEU A 625 -22.63 10.85 15.82
C LEU A 625 -23.96 11.52 15.46
N TYR A 626 -25.04 11.02 16.05
CA TYR A 626 -26.40 11.52 15.88
C TYR A 626 -26.98 11.89 17.24
N SER A 627 -27.76 12.96 17.25
CA SER A 627 -28.57 13.40 18.39
C SER A 627 -30.03 13.15 18.01
N ALA A 628 -30.82 12.56 18.91
CA ALA A 628 -32.21 12.18 18.64
C ALA A 628 -33.10 12.36 19.87
N LEU A 629 -34.37 12.72 19.65
CA LEU A 629 -35.31 12.97 20.75
C LEU A 629 -35.47 11.74 21.65
N ALA A 630 -35.46 11.98 22.96
CA ALA A 630 -36.11 11.06 23.89
C ALA A 630 -37.63 11.08 23.58
N LYS A 631 -38.17 9.94 23.12
CA LYS A 631 -39.61 9.75 22.78
C LYS A 631 -40.59 10.14 23.89
N ASP A 632 -40.07 10.24 25.10
CA ASP A 632 -40.78 10.39 26.36
C ASP A 632 -40.89 11.89 26.77
N GLU A 633 -40.23 12.78 26.01
CA GLU A 633 -40.20 14.24 26.23
C GLU A 633 -40.97 15.02 25.15
N TRP A 634 -41.27 16.30 25.43
CA TRP A 634 -42.24 17.08 24.68
C TRP A 634 -41.75 17.44 23.26
N ARG A 635 -42.58 17.19 22.24
CA ARG A 635 -42.27 17.48 20.82
C ARG A 635 -42.03 18.95 20.49
N ASP A 636 -42.51 19.88 21.32
CA ASP A 636 -42.25 21.32 21.18
C ASP A 636 -40.88 21.75 21.75
N SER A 637 -40.06 20.81 22.22
CA SER A 637 -38.69 21.08 22.68
C SER A 637 -37.82 21.59 21.53
N LYS A 638 -37.37 22.86 21.66
CA LYS A 638 -36.30 23.39 20.82
C LYS A 638 -35.04 22.58 21.09
N PRO A 639 -34.31 22.13 20.04
CA PRO A 639 -33.08 21.37 20.24
C PRO A 639 -32.07 22.19 21.03
N ASP A 640 -31.48 21.58 22.05
CA ASP A 640 -30.46 22.17 22.90
C ASP A 640 -29.08 22.19 22.21
N GLU A 641 -28.16 22.92 22.81
CA GLU A 641 -26.75 22.92 22.42
C GLU A 641 -25.96 22.21 23.50
N TRP A 642 -25.08 21.29 23.09
CA TRP A 642 -24.20 20.53 23.95
C TRP A 642 -22.79 20.49 23.39
N ILE A 643 -21.83 19.98 24.16
CA ILE A 643 -20.41 19.98 23.80
C ILE A 643 -19.88 18.54 23.77
N LEU A 644 -19.43 18.11 22.60
CA LEU A 644 -18.68 16.88 22.40
C LEU A 644 -17.23 17.12 22.79
N ALA A 645 -16.87 16.81 24.04
CA ALA A 645 -15.50 16.98 24.53
C ALA A 645 -14.54 15.92 23.96
N GLY A 646 -15.04 14.74 23.56
CA GLY A 646 -14.24 13.71 22.90
C GLY A 646 -14.88 12.32 22.93
N LEU A 647 -14.20 11.35 22.34
CA LEU A 647 -14.61 9.95 22.28
C LEU A 647 -13.40 9.02 22.13
N THR A 648 -13.46 7.82 22.72
CA THR A 648 -12.35 6.85 22.71
C THR A 648 -12.89 5.43 22.57
N LEU A 649 -12.30 4.62 21.68
CA LEU A 649 -12.62 3.20 21.55
C LEU A 649 -11.58 2.37 22.31
N ARG A 650 -12.02 1.28 22.94
CA ARG A 650 -11.19 0.43 23.78
C ARG A 650 -11.57 -1.03 23.56
N GLY A 651 -10.68 -1.81 22.96
CA GLY A 651 -10.93 -3.19 22.52
C GLY A 651 -10.08 -4.21 23.28
N THR A 652 -10.68 -5.30 23.73
CA THR A 652 -9.94 -6.44 24.30
C THR A 652 -9.71 -7.48 23.21
N CYS A 653 -8.44 -7.79 22.90
CA CYS A 653 -8.09 -8.68 21.80
C CYS A 653 -8.61 -10.11 22.06
N ALA A 654 -9.01 -10.84 21.01
CA ALA A 654 -9.49 -12.21 21.14
C ALA A 654 -8.40 -13.15 21.69
N GLN A 655 -7.19 -13.06 21.12
CA GLN A 655 -6.07 -13.97 21.37
C GLN A 655 -5.34 -13.76 22.72
N SER A 656 -5.58 -12.65 23.43
CA SER A 656 -4.87 -12.35 24.68
C SER A 656 -5.76 -11.63 25.70
N SER A 657 -5.22 -11.26 26.86
CA SER A 657 -5.87 -10.36 27.84
C SER A 657 -5.44 -8.89 27.69
N ARG A 658 -4.73 -8.55 26.60
CA ARG A 658 -4.31 -7.17 26.31
C ARG A 658 -5.46 -6.35 25.72
N THR A 659 -5.43 -5.06 26.02
CA THR A 659 -6.35 -4.05 25.48
C THR A 659 -5.64 -3.21 24.42
N VAL A 660 -6.35 -2.86 23.36
CA VAL A 660 -6.00 -1.81 22.40
C VAL A 660 -6.93 -0.62 22.55
N VAL A 661 -6.43 0.58 22.25
CA VAL A 661 -7.17 1.85 22.36
C VAL A 661 -7.02 2.63 21.07
N ALA A 662 -8.11 3.24 20.60
CA ALA A 662 -8.06 4.29 19.59
C ALA A 662 -8.59 5.60 20.19
N ASP A 663 -7.67 6.54 20.39
CA ASP A 663 -7.85 7.82 21.09
C ASP A 663 -7.68 9.04 20.18
N LYS A 664 -7.62 8.84 18.86
CA LYS A 664 -7.65 9.88 17.79
C LYS A 664 -8.66 11.00 18.04
N TYR A 665 -9.80 10.65 18.65
CA TYR A 665 -10.92 11.56 18.95
C TYR A 665 -11.09 11.86 20.45
N ALA A 666 -10.11 11.51 21.31
CA ALA A 666 -10.25 11.63 22.76
C ALA A 666 -10.43 13.08 23.25
N THR A 667 -10.05 14.07 22.43
CA THR A 667 -10.36 15.50 22.60
C THR A 667 -10.90 16.04 21.28
N ILE A 668 -12.09 16.66 21.31
CA ILE A 668 -12.75 17.28 20.15
C ILE A 668 -13.17 18.73 20.48
N ASP A 669 -13.86 18.92 21.60
CA ASP A 669 -14.38 20.21 22.11
C ASP A 669 -15.28 20.98 21.11
N GLU A 670 -16.12 20.26 20.36
CA GLU A 670 -17.05 20.84 19.36
C GLU A 670 -18.48 20.99 19.92
N LYS A 671 -19.19 22.03 19.47
CA LYS A 671 -20.61 22.24 19.79
C LYS A 671 -21.53 21.42 18.89
N CYS A 672 -22.31 20.52 19.47
CA CYS A 672 -23.31 19.73 18.80
C CYS A 672 -24.73 20.29 19.05
N LYS A 673 -25.62 20.15 18.07
CA LYS A 673 -27.03 20.59 18.12
C LYS A 673 -27.86 19.81 17.10
N ARG A 674 -29.00 19.27 17.51
CA ARG A 674 -29.96 18.63 16.59
C ARG A 674 -30.67 19.65 15.70
N SER A 675 -31.00 19.28 14.47
CA SER A 675 -31.83 20.11 13.57
C SER A 675 -33.19 20.47 14.19
N ILE A 676 -33.67 21.69 13.94
CA ILE A 676 -34.99 22.13 14.40
C ILE A 676 -36.08 21.39 13.63
N GLY A 677 -36.94 20.66 14.34
CA GLY A 677 -38.08 19.93 13.77
C GLY A 677 -37.76 18.51 13.27
N GLU A 678 -36.51 18.04 13.37
CA GLU A 678 -36.17 16.64 13.10
C GLU A 678 -36.16 15.83 14.41
N ASP A 679 -36.80 14.65 14.40
CA ASP A 679 -36.77 13.70 15.53
C ASP A 679 -35.34 13.14 15.78
N TRP A 680 -34.44 13.24 14.78
CA TRP A 680 -33.03 12.86 14.82
C TRP A 680 -32.23 13.65 13.79
N SER A 681 -30.96 13.98 14.05
CA SER A 681 -30.04 14.49 13.03
C SER A 681 -28.60 14.03 13.28
N GLU A 682 -27.77 14.04 12.23
CA GLU A 682 -26.32 13.96 12.37
C GLU A 682 -25.83 15.25 13.05
N VAL A 683 -24.90 15.15 14.02
CA VAL A 683 -24.41 16.31 14.80
C VAL A 683 -22.89 16.41 14.88
N TYR A 684 -22.16 15.35 14.54
CA TYR A 684 -20.71 15.37 14.38
C TYR A 684 -20.29 14.39 13.29
N ARG A 685 -19.29 14.80 12.50
CA ARG A 685 -18.75 14.07 11.35
C ARG A 685 -17.24 14.22 11.28
N ALA A 686 -16.53 13.10 11.35
CA ALA A 686 -15.08 13.05 11.17
C ALA A 686 -14.69 11.91 10.21
N HIS A 687 -13.41 11.80 9.87
CA HIS A 687 -12.87 10.66 9.12
C HIS A 687 -13.06 9.34 9.88
N GLY A 688 -12.90 8.21 9.19
CA GLY A 688 -12.82 6.91 9.86
C GLY A 688 -11.61 6.78 10.79
N LEU A 689 -11.67 5.79 11.68
CA LEU A 689 -10.45 5.20 12.25
C LEU A 689 -9.87 4.23 11.22
N SER A 690 -8.55 4.21 11.14
CA SER A 690 -7.74 3.22 10.46
C SER A 690 -7.16 2.26 11.49
N LEU A 691 -6.55 1.16 11.02
CA LEU A 691 -5.77 0.26 11.88
C LEU A 691 -4.58 0.96 12.59
N GLN A 692 -4.14 2.12 12.08
CA GLN A 692 -3.02 2.92 12.58
C GLN A 692 -3.41 3.82 13.77
N ASP A 693 -4.71 4.11 13.92
CA ASP A 693 -5.24 4.92 15.02
C ASP A 693 -5.39 4.09 16.31
N TRP A 694 -5.23 2.76 16.22
CA TRP A 694 -5.22 1.84 17.35
C TRP A 694 -3.79 1.65 17.87
N HIS A 695 -3.64 1.57 19.19
CA HIS A 695 -2.37 1.24 19.84
C HIS A 695 -2.59 0.39 21.10
N TRP A 696 -1.53 -0.26 21.61
CA TRP A 696 -1.60 -1.03 22.85
C TRP A 696 -1.85 -0.13 24.07
N GLU A 697 -2.88 -0.45 24.87
CA GLU A 697 -3.14 0.25 26.14
C GLU A 697 -1.92 0.12 27.06
N ARG A 698 -1.22 1.23 27.27
CA ARG A 698 -0.10 1.29 28.21
C ARG A 698 -0.65 1.01 29.60
N LYS A 699 -0.28 -0.13 30.20
CA LYS A 699 -0.47 -0.38 31.63
C LYS A 699 0.08 0.85 32.37
N GLN A 700 -0.79 1.64 33.01
CA GLN A 700 -0.34 2.79 33.78
C GLN A 700 0.58 2.27 34.88
N GLY A 701 1.89 2.54 34.73
CA GLY A 701 2.93 1.96 35.58
C GLY A 701 2.61 2.21 37.04
N GLY A 702 2.27 1.13 37.76
CA GLY A 702 1.45 1.18 38.98
C GLY A 702 1.88 2.30 39.91
N LYS A 703 1.03 3.34 40.00
CA LYS A 703 1.33 4.70 40.49
C LYS A 703 2.57 4.71 41.38
N LYS A 704 3.72 5.06 40.77
CA LYS A 704 5.06 4.98 41.37
C LYS A 704 4.96 5.44 42.82
N ARG A 705 5.08 4.50 43.78
CA ARG A 705 4.96 4.83 45.20
C ARG A 705 6.03 5.88 45.47
N ASP A 706 5.59 7.08 45.86
CA ASP A 706 6.50 8.09 46.36
C ASP A 706 7.24 7.47 47.53
N MET A 707 8.53 7.19 47.35
CA MET A 707 9.40 6.84 48.47
C MET A 707 9.51 8.11 49.28
N GLY A 708 8.67 8.20 50.31
CA GLY A 708 8.65 9.31 51.23
C GLY A 708 10.07 9.58 51.70
N HIS A 709 10.50 10.83 51.60
CA HIS A 709 11.63 11.26 52.39
C HIS A 709 11.20 11.18 53.84
N ASP A 710 11.60 10.11 54.53
CA ASP A 710 11.80 10.14 55.97
C ASP A 710 12.88 11.19 56.24
N VAL A 711 12.44 12.44 56.37
CA VAL A 711 13.25 13.51 56.93
C VAL A 711 13.39 13.20 58.41
N GLY A 712 14.45 12.46 58.75
CA GLY A 712 14.79 12.19 60.14
C GLY A 712 15.07 13.50 60.87
N GLU A 713 14.20 13.85 61.82
CA GLU A 713 14.49 14.92 62.78
C GLU A 713 15.71 14.53 63.63
N SER A 714 16.48 15.54 64.05
CA SER A 714 17.69 15.42 64.88
C SER A 714 17.73 16.53 65.92
#